data_AF-A0AAJ0M501-F1
#
_entry.id   AF-A0AAJ0M501-F1
#
_cell.length_a   1.000
_cell.length_b   1.000
_cell.length_c   1.000
_cell.angle_alpha   90.00
_cell.angle_beta   90.00
_cell.angle_gamma   90.00
#
_symmetry.space_group_name_H-M   'P 1'
#
loop_
_entity.id
_entity.type
_entity.pdbx_description
1 polymer ?
#
loop_
_entity_poly.entity_id
_entity_poly.type
_entity_poly.pdbx_seq_one_letter_code
_entity_poly.pdbx_strand_id
1 'polypeptide(L)'
;MGLLCQLLEIWNKAKGKERDAMLWGDEVEYLVVTYSKDDPRVLLSLRQADILKALDNDTALSMSGCAPPLPDGSNAHQPPPVFHPEFGRFMLEATPGKPWGIEFKELLEVEPNMKLRRCIAKAHMLSNEYPITLTTFPRLGSPGVFTDPFYPVSGPKLRSQFVPDEIANPHIRFPTLAANIRSRRGRKVQVNVPVFRDEKTLWPWRDPTVNYDLHNWPEDDDVRKGAAPDNFIHMDAMAFGMGSCCLQITFQAKNLTEGRQMYDQLSPLGPILLALTAATPVYKGFLADTDVRWNQISKAVDDRTPEELGEKPLADDRWRIPKSRYASNSTYISEDARLRPEYLDPDLVIDETIKQQLLDGGMDDRLATHFAHLFIRDPIVIFAEDLQALDLDKTDHFENIQSTNWQHMRFKPPPADNSIGWRVEFRPMEIQITDFENAAFAVFIVLVTRVILSFDLNFYIPIKKVDENMETAHARDAVLSRKFYFRRNLFPTQRATSRSGSSTPVASRPPTPRKTNPTSEPDNEEEANSQEEEEEEEEFPGLIPLVESYLDSVNVDVATRCQLATYLDLIRKRASGELWTAAKWIRHFVGSHPEYKRDSVVGEAITRDLVAAVVRIGECEVAGRGFKELCTGQGGEKMVVEGLERLLGRFR
;
A
#
# COMPACT_ATOMS: atom_id res chain seq x y z
N MET A 1 23.63 17.24 -9.74
CA MET A 1 23.96 17.23 -11.18
C MET A 1 23.72 15.86 -11.82
N GLY A 2 24.36 14.77 -11.37
CA GLY A 2 24.16 13.42 -11.94
C GLY A 2 22.71 12.92 -11.95
N LEU A 3 21.97 13.15 -10.85
CA LEU A 3 20.52 12.87 -10.72
C LEU A 3 19.69 13.38 -11.90
N LEU A 4 19.89 14.66 -12.21
CA LEU A 4 19.13 15.38 -13.23
C LEU A 4 19.52 14.91 -14.64
N CYS A 5 20.82 14.73 -14.88
CA CYS A 5 21.31 14.25 -16.17
C CYS A 5 20.71 12.89 -16.52
N GLN A 6 20.67 11.95 -15.57
CA GLN A 6 20.04 10.64 -15.78
C GLN A 6 18.53 10.78 -16.04
N LEU A 7 17.82 11.60 -15.27
CA LEU A 7 16.39 11.84 -15.49
C LEU A 7 16.10 12.42 -16.89
N LEU A 8 16.87 13.41 -17.33
CA LEU A 8 16.72 14.01 -18.66
C LEU A 8 17.08 13.03 -19.78
N GLU A 9 18.07 12.16 -19.56
CA GLU A 9 18.41 11.10 -20.50
C GLU A 9 17.26 10.09 -20.64
N ILE A 10 16.68 9.64 -19.52
CA ILE A 10 15.49 8.77 -19.53
C ILE A 10 14.34 9.47 -20.25
N TRP A 11 14.07 10.75 -19.91
CA TRP A 11 13.03 11.55 -20.54
C TRP A 11 13.22 11.61 -22.07
N ASN A 12 14.42 11.93 -22.54
CA ASN A 12 14.68 12.05 -23.97
C ASN A 12 14.56 10.71 -24.71
N LYS A 13 14.99 9.59 -24.08
CA LYS A 13 14.84 8.24 -24.62
C LYS A 13 13.39 7.74 -24.63
N ALA A 14 12.53 8.20 -23.72
CA ALA A 14 11.23 7.58 -23.45
C ALA A 14 9.99 8.46 -23.67
N LYS A 15 10.11 9.79 -23.84
CA LYS A 15 8.95 10.70 -23.93
C LYS A 15 8.00 10.38 -25.10
N GLY A 16 8.53 9.89 -26.22
CA GLY A 16 7.75 9.47 -27.39
C GLY A 16 7.37 7.99 -27.41
N LYS A 17 7.55 7.26 -26.30
CA LYS A 17 7.31 5.81 -26.27
C LYS A 17 5.83 5.48 -26.25
N GLU A 18 5.43 4.61 -27.16
CA GLU A 18 4.08 4.05 -27.24
C GLU A 18 4.11 2.52 -27.12
N ARG A 19 3.03 1.95 -26.59
CA ARG A 19 2.79 0.53 -26.42
C ARG A 19 1.35 0.22 -26.81
N ASP A 20 1.12 -1.02 -27.18
CA ASP A 20 -0.18 -1.47 -27.66
C ASP A 20 -1.20 -1.67 -26.53
N ALA A 21 -0.73 -2.01 -25.33
CA ALA A 21 -1.58 -2.46 -24.22
C ALA A 21 -1.10 -1.98 -22.84
N MET A 22 -2.08 -1.82 -21.94
CA MET A 22 -1.84 -1.60 -20.52
C MET A 22 -1.59 -2.94 -19.82
N LEU A 23 -0.34 -3.23 -19.53
CA LEU A 23 0.03 -4.39 -18.70
C LEU A 23 -0.03 -4.00 -17.23
N TRP A 24 -0.05 -4.97 -16.32
CA TRP A 24 -0.02 -4.69 -14.90
C TRP A 24 0.56 -5.84 -14.08
N GLY A 25 0.88 -5.62 -12.82
CA GLY A 25 1.41 -6.63 -11.92
C GLY A 25 1.08 -6.29 -10.46
N ASP A 26 0.93 -7.33 -9.65
CA ASP A 26 0.75 -7.24 -8.21
C ASP A 26 2.03 -7.60 -7.46
N GLU A 27 2.25 -6.96 -6.31
CA GLU A 27 3.33 -7.23 -5.37
C GLU A 27 2.70 -7.55 -4.01
N VAL A 28 3.02 -8.74 -3.48
CA VAL A 28 2.50 -9.25 -2.20
C VAL A 28 3.64 -9.44 -1.23
N GLU A 29 3.52 -8.85 -0.04
CA GLU A 29 4.49 -8.98 1.03
C GLU A 29 4.01 -9.94 2.13
N TYR A 30 4.93 -10.75 2.65
CA TYR A 30 4.69 -11.78 3.68
C TYR A 30 5.56 -11.51 4.90
N LEU A 31 5.03 -11.82 6.08
CA LEU A 31 5.83 -12.08 7.27
C LEU A 31 6.19 -13.57 7.33
N VAL A 32 7.44 -13.89 7.66
CA VAL A 32 7.90 -15.24 7.93
C VAL A 32 7.95 -15.46 9.43
N VAL A 33 7.10 -16.35 9.92
CA VAL A 33 6.99 -16.67 11.36
C VAL A 33 7.40 -18.10 11.65
N THR A 34 7.96 -18.36 12.82
CA THR A 34 8.06 -19.70 13.38
C THR A 34 6.81 -20.01 14.19
N TYR A 35 6.18 -21.15 13.89
CA TYR A 35 4.98 -21.65 14.55
C TYR A 35 5.01 -23.18 14.62
N SER A 36 4.68 -23.71 15.79
CA SER A 36 4.43 -25.13 16.01
C SER A 36 3.23 -25.29 16.94
N LYS A 37 2.50 -26.40 16.82
CA LYS A 37 1.41 -26.74 17.74
C LYS A 37 1.92 -26.91 19.17
N ASP A 38 3.16 -27.36 19.33
CA ASP A 38 3.77 -27.74 20.62
C ASP A 38 4.59 -26.62 21.28
N ASP A 39 4.98 -25.58 20.53
CA ASP A 39 5.67 -24.40 21.11
C ASP A 39 4.63 -23.33 21.46
N PRO A 40 4.61 -22.82 22.70
CA PRO A 40 3.74 -21.69 23.07
C PRO A 40 4.20 -20.36 22.47
N ARG A 41 5.36 -20.30 21.81
CA ARG A 41 5.89 -19.08 21.20
C ARG A 41 5.64 -19.04 19.70
N VAL A 42 5.44 -17.83 19.21
CA VAL A 42 5.49 -17.50 17.79
C VAL A 42 6.47 -16.36 17.63
N LEU A 43 7.45 -16.54 16.75
CA LEU A 43 8.56 -15.60 16.56
C LEU A 43 8.67 -15.23 15.08
N LEU A 44 9.27 -14.09 14.80
CA LEU A 44 9.68 -13.73 13.44
C LEU A 44 10.95 -14.49 13.06
N SER A 45 10.91 -15.25 11.96
CA SER A 45 12.11 -15.94 11.45
C SER A 45 12.99 -14.94 10.71
N LEU A 46 14.25 -14.80 11.13
CA LEU A 46 15.23 -13.93 10.47
C LEU A 46 16.00 -14.65 9.34
N ARG A 47 15.36 -15.63 8.71
CA ARG A 47 15.94 -16.49 7.66
C ARG A 47 15.62 -16.06 6.24
N GLN A 48 15.13 -14.84 6.00
CA GLN A 48 14.85 -14.34 4.65
C GLN A 48 15.98 -14.62 3.64
N ALA A 49 17.23 -14.30 3.97
CA ALA A 49 18.36 -14.52 3.07
C ALA A 49 18.60 -16.00 2.75
N ASP A 50 18.39 -16.90 3.72
CA ASP A 50 18.51 -18.34 3.51
C ASP A 50 17.37 -18.86 2.62
N ILE A 51 16.15 -18.35 2.82
CA ILE A 51 14.96 -18.73 2.04
C ILE A 51 15.10 -18.24 0.59
N LEU A 52 15.50 -16.98 0.38
CA LEU A 52 15.75 -16.43 -0.96
C LEU A 52 16.86 -17.21 -1.69
N LYS A 53 17.95 -17.54 -1.00
CA LYS A 53 19.00 -18.39 -1.56
C LYS A 53 18.48 -19.78 -1.92
N ALA A 54 17.59 -20.37 -1.11
CA ALA A 54 16.99 -21.66 -1.42
C ALA A 54 16.11 -21.57 -2.69
N LEU A 55 15.31 -20.50 -2.80
CA LEU A 55 14.46 -20.22 -3.97
C LEU A 55 15.28 -20.03 -5.25
N ASP A 56 16.40 -19.31 -5.20
CA ASP A 56 17.27 -19.09 -6.36
C ASP A 56 17.94 -20.38 -6.87
N ASN A 57 18.18 -21.34 -5.98
CA ASN A 57 18.84 -22.60 -6.31
C ASN A 57 17.87 -23.68 -6.83
N ASP A 58 16.56 -23.50 -6.69
CA ASP A 58 15.55 -24.48 -7.09
C ASP A 58 14.68 -23.99 -8.25
N THR A 59 15.25 -24.08 -9.45
CA THR A 59 14.56 -23.77 -10.70
C THR A 59 13.54 -24.84 -11.13
N ALA A 60 13.48 -26.00 -10.47
CA ALA A 60 12.63 -27.12 -10.84
C ALA A 60 11.26 -27.10 -10.13
N LEU A 61 11.23 -26.74 -8.83
CA LEU A 61 9.97 -26.53 -8.08
C LEU A 61 9.22 -25.28 -8.54
N SER A 62 9.95 -24.26 -8.98
CA SER A 62 9.36 -23.04 -9.55
C SER A 62 8.58 -23.31 -10.85
N MET A 63 8.89 -24.39 -11.56
CA MET A 63 8.18 -24.86 -12.76
C MET A 63 7.12 -25.94 -12.50
N SER A 64 7.11 -26.60 -11.33
CA SER A 64 6.28 -27.79 -11.08
C SER A 64 5.20 -27.65 -9.99
N GLY A 65 5.16 -26.53 -9.27
CA GLY A 65 4.05 -26.02 -8.42
C GLY A 65 3.13 -27.00 -7.69
N CYS A 66 2.99 -26.88 -6.37
CA CYS A 66 2.05 -27.70 -5.56
C CYS A 66 0.56 -27.31 -5.70
N ALA A 67 0.21 -26.35 -6.57
CA ALA A 67 -1.17 -25.93 -6.80
C ALA A 67 -1.92 -26.93 -7.71
N PRO A 68 -3.24 -27.14 -7.53
CA PRO A 68 -4.01 -27.95 -8.47
C PRO A 68 -3.79 -27.44 -9.90
N PRO A 69 -3.69 -28.33 -10.91
CA PRO A 69 -3.58 -27.91 -12.30
C PRO A 69 -4.74 -26.98 -12.65
N LEU A 70 -4.47 -25.90 -13.38
CA LEU A 70 -5.54 -25.12 -14.01
C LEU A 70 -6.43 -26.08 -14.83
N PRO A 71 -7.76 -25.86 -14.90
CA PRO A 71 -8.70 -26.77 -15.54
C PRO A 71 -8.43 -27.06 -17.03
N ASP A 72 -7.49 -26.34 -17.66
CA ASP A 72 -7.05 -26.52 -19.05
C ASP A 72 -5.65 -27.16 -19.22
N GLY A 73 -4.94 -27.48 -18.13
CA GLY A 73 -3.61 -28.10 -18.18
C GLY A 73 -2.45 -27.16 -18.57
N SER A 74 -2.64 -25.84 -18.55
CA SER A 74 -1.70 -24.84 -19.07
C SER A 74 -0.54 -24.40 -18.14
N ASN A 75 -0.15 -25.21 -17.14
CA ASN A 75 0.99 -24.86 -16.26
C ASN A 75 2.37 -24.88 -16.97
N ALA A 76 2.46 -25.40 -18.20
CA ALA A 76 3.74 -25.63 -18.88
C ALA A 76 4.42 -24.39 -19.51
N HIS A 77 3.79 -23.21 -19.47
CA HIS A 77 4.26 -22.04 -20.26
C HIS A 77 4.36 -20.70 -19.52
N GLN A 78 4.10 -20.63 -18.21
CA GLN A 78 4.28 -19.38 -17.45
C GLN A 78 5.65 -19.35 -16.75
N PRO A 79 6.39 -18.23 -16.81
CA PRO A 79 7.62 -18.07 -16.04
C PRO A 79 7.35 -18.16 -14.53
N PRO A 80 8.29 -18.70 -13.76
CA PRO A 80 8.11 -18.85 -12.31
C PRO A 80 7.96 -17.49 -11.62
N PRO A 81 7.21 -17.41 -10.51
CA PRO A 81 7.14 -16.19 -9.70
C PRO A 81 8.53 -15.74 -9.21
N VAL A 82 8.67 -14.44 -8.99
CA VAL A 82 9.92 -13.84 -8.51
C VAL A 82 9.77 -13.45 -7.05
N PHE A 83 10.81 -13.68 -6.25
CA PHE A 83 10.84 -13.34 -4.83
C PHE A 83 11.94 -12.30 -4.58
N HIS A 84 11.62 -11.31 -3.74
CA HIS A 84 12.51 -10.19 -3.46
C HIS A 84 12.74 -10.03 -1.94
N PRO A 85 13.92 -9.53 -1.55
CA PRO A 85 14.15 -9.08 -0.18
C PRO A 85 13.39 -7.79 0.11
N GLU A 86 12.83 -7.70 1.31
CA GLU A 86 12.26 -6.49 1.89
C GLU A 86 13.07 -6.00 3.12
N PHE A 87 12.76 -4.81 3.65
CA PHE A 87 13.50 -4.21 4.77
C PHE A 87 13.62 -5.15 5.97
N GLY A 88 12.52 -5.77 6.39
CA GLY A 88 12.52 -6.72 7.49
C GLY A 88 13.23 -8.01 7.09
N ARG A 89 14.18 -8.49 7.90
CA ARG A 89 14.86 -9.78 7.69
C ARG A 89 13.92 -10.99 7.86
N PHE A 90 12.70 -10.72 8.28
CA PHE A 90 11.58 -11.67 8.40
C PHE A 90 10.51 -11.47 7.33
N MET A 91 10.75 -10.64 6.31
CA MET A 91 9.79 -10.39 5.26
C MET A 91 10.15 -11.14 3.98
N LEU A 92 9.19 -11.38 3.12
CA LEU A 92 9.42 -11.75 1.72
C LEU A 92 8.46 -10.93 0.87
N GLU A 93 8.90 -10.49 -0.31
CA GLU A 93 8.00 -9.96 -1.33
C GLU A 93 7.95 -10.96 -2.48
N ALA A 94 6.78 -11.12 -3.12
CA ALA A 94 6.63 -11.97 -4.30
C ALA A 94 5.75 -11.34 -5.37
N THR A 95 6.18 -11.50 -6.63
CA THR A 95 5.54 -10.95 -7.84
C THR A 95 5.29 -12.07 -8.86
N PRO A 96 4.35 -11.89 -9.83
CA PRO A 96 4.18 -12.89 -10.89
C PRO A 96 5.42 -12.93 -11.79
N GLY A 97 5.71 -14.07 -12.40
CA GLY A 97 6.90 -14.25 -13.25
C GLY A 97 6.90 -13.38 -14.53
N LYS A 98 5.75 -12.85 -14.90
CA LYS A 98 5.55 -11.87 -15.97
C LYS A 98 4.38 -10.96 -15.60
N PRO A 99 4.31 -9.74 -16.15
CA PRO A 99 3.13 -8.91 -15.97
C PRO A 99 1.88 -9.56 -16.60
N TRP A 100 0.73 -9.30 -15.99
CA TRP A 100 -0.60 -9.64 -16.45
C TRP A 100 -0.98 -8.84 -17.70
N GLY A 101 -1.70 -9.50 -18.59
CA GLY A 101 -2.26 -8.94 -19.82
C GLY A 101 -3.61 -8.25 -19.63
N ILE A 102 -4.29 -8.04 -20.75
CA ILE A 102 -5.53 -7.27 -20.83
C ILE A 102 -6.80 -8.14 -20.82
N GLU A 103 -6.67 -9.44 -21.08
CA GLU A 103 -7.82 -10.35 -21.17
C GLU A 103 -8.51 -10.50 -19.82
N PHE A 104 -9.85 -10.54 -19.81
CA PHE A 104 -10.61 -10.68 -18.56
C PHE A 104 -10.39 -12.03 -17.88
N LYS A 105 -10.07 -13.07 -18.65
CA LYS A 105 -9.74 -14.40 -18.11
C LYS A 105 -8.45 -14.38 -17.29
N GLU A 106 -7.46 -13.59 -17.69
CA GLU A 106 -6.20 -13.45 -16.94
C GLU A 106 -6.42 -12.82 -15.56
N LEU A 107 -7.48 -12.02 -15.36
CA LEU A 107 -7.83 -11.50 -14.03
C LEU A 107 -8.14 -12.61 -13.02
N LEU A 108 -8.57 -13.79 -13.50
CA LEU A 108 -8.86 -14.95 -12.65
C LEU A 108 -7.61 -15.79 -12.35
N GLU A 109 -6.48 -15.53 -13.02
CA GLU A 109 -5.21 -16.21 -12.76
C GLU A 109 -4.43 -15.61 -11.58
N VAL A 110 -4.83 -14.42 -11.13
CA VAL A 110 -4.17 -13.68 -10.03
C VAL A 110 -4.22 -14.47 -8.73
N GLU A 111 -5.40 -14.94 -8.31
CA GLU A 111 -5.57 -15.73 -7.08
C GLU A 111 -4.79 -17.06 -7.13
N PRO A 112 -4.91 -17.90 -8.18
CA PRO A 112 -4.06 -19.08 -8.35
C PRO A 112 -2.56 -18.78 -8.28
N ASN A 113 -2.11 -17.66 -8.85
CA ASN A 113 -0.71 -17.28 -8.86
C ASN A 113 -0.22 -16.82 -7.47
N MET A 114 -1.02 -16.07 -6.71
CA MET A 114 -0.72 -15.74 -5.31
C MET A 114 -0.62 -17.02 -4.44
N LYS A 115 -1.56 -17.97 -4.62
CA LYS A 115 -1.51 -19.28 -3.96
C LYS A 115 -0.24 -20.05 -4.33
N LEU A 116 0.15 -20.04 -5.61
CA LEU A 116 1.38 -20.66 -6.08
C LEU A 116 2.62 -20.03 -5.41
N ARG A 117 2.68 -18.69 -5.32
CA ARG A 117 3.76 -17.97 -4.62
C ARG A 117 3.87 -18.42 -3.16
N ARG A 118 2.75 -18.48 -2.44
CA ARG A 118 2.70 -18.96 -1.05
C ARG A 118 3.18 -20.40 -0.91
N CYS A 119 2.76 -21.29 -1.82
CA CYS A 119 3.19 -22.69 -1.85
C CYS A 119 4.70 -22.81 -2.05
N ILE A 120 5.24 -22.09 -3.05
CA ILE A 120 6.67 -22.08 -3.36
C ILE A 120 7.45 -21.55 -2.16
N ALA A 121 7.05 -20.42 -1.57
CA ALA A 121 7.71 -19.88 -0.39
C ALA A 121 7.73 -20.89 0.77
N LYS A 122 6.58 -21.51 1.10
CA LYS A 122 6.49 -22.51 2.18
C LYS A 122 7.34 -23.76 1.90
N ALA A 123 7.45 -24.20 0.65
CA ALA A 123 8.28 -25.35 0.27
C ALA A 123 9.78 -25.12 0.51
N HIS A 124 10.23 -23.86 0.55
CA HIS A 124 11.62 -23.46 0.77
C HIS A 124 11.89 -22.98 2.21
N MET A 125 10.91 -23.14 3.10
CA MET A 125 10.99 -22.81 4.51
C MET A 125 11.18 -24.08 5.36
N LEU A 126 11.61 -23.90 6.61
CA LEU A 126 11.60 -24.98 7.58
C LEU A 126 10.16 -25.47 7.84
N SER A 127 10.05 -26.69 8.35
CA SER A 127 8.74 -27.30 8.64
C SER A 127 7.88 -26.45 9.58
N ASN A 128 8.50 -25.77 10.54
CA ASN A 128 7.87 -24.87 11.50
C ASN A 128 7.82 -23.39 11.06
N GLU A 129 8.26 -23.04 9.85
CA GLU A 129 8.24 -21.66 9.35
C GLU A 129 7.07 -21.44 8.39
N TYR A 130 6.40 -20.30 8.45
CA TYR A 130 5.21 -20.03 7.65
C TYR A 130 5.25 -18.62 7.02
N PRO A 131 4.94 -18.47 5.72
CA PRO A 131 4.62 -17.19 5.13
C PRO A 131 3.17 -16.82 5.45
N ILE A 132 2.98 -15.78 6.25
CA ILE A 132 1.66 -15.24 6.59
C ILE A 132 1.51 -13.83 6.02
N THR A 133 0.28 -13.49 5.64
CA THR A 133 -0.08 -12.16 5.15
C THR A 133 -0.82 -11.41 6.26
N LEU A 134 -0.02 -10.87 7.18
CA LEU A 134 -0.45 -9.87 8.16
C LEU A 134 0.33 -8.59 7.89
N THR A 135 -0.33 -7.43 8.00
CA THR A 135 0.35 -6.15 7.76
C THR A 135 1.47 -5.90 8.76
N THR A 136 1.29 -6.18 10.04
CA THR A 136 2.37 -6.07 11.04
C THR A 136 2.38 -7.29 11.94
N PHE A 137 3.57 -7.65 12.45
CA PHE A 137 3.66 -8.63 13.51
C PHE A 137 3.17 -8.00 14.83
N PRO A 138 2.12 -8.52 15.49
CA PRO A 138 1.45 -7.85 16.60
C PRO A 138 2.37 -7.44 17.75
N ARG A 139 3.42 -8.24 18.01
CA ARG A 139 4.37 -8.06 19.13
C ARG A 139 5.78 -7.69 18.69
N LEU A 140 5.96 -7.13 17.49
CA LEU A 140 7.25 -6.61 17.06
C LEU A 140 7.74 -5.58 18.08
N GLY A 141 8.94 -5.76 18.63
CA GLY A 141 9.53 -4.85 19.62
C GLY A 141 8.89 -4.89 21.01
N SER A 142 8.01 -5.86 21.30
CA SER A 142 7.53 -6.09 22.67
C SER A 142 8.64 -6.66 23.56
N PRO A 143 8.59 -6.45 24.89
CA PRO A 143 9.51 -7.10 25.82
C PRO A 143 9.49 -8.63 25.68
N GLY A 144 10.67 -9.24 25.81
CA GLY A 144 10.86 -10.69 25.67
C GLY A 144 11.45 -11.08 24.32
N VAL A 145 11.17 -12.32 23.90
CA VAL A 145 11.71 -12.90 22.65
C VAL A 145 10.62 -12.85 21.59
N PHE A 146 10.91 -12.18 20.47
CA PHE A 146 9.98 -12.08 19.32
C PHE A 146 10.65 -12.41 17.97
N THR A 147 11.93 -12.81 17.96
CA THR A 147 12.65 -13.24 16.77
C THR A 147 13.33 -14.58 16.97
N ASP A 148 13.54 -15.31 15.88
CA ASP A 148 14.38 -16.50 15.80
C ASP A 148 15.41 -16.36 14.65
N PRO A 149 16.72 -16.42 14.92
CA PRO A 149 17.32 -16.46 16.25
C PRO A 149 17.05 -15.18 17.07
N PHE A 150 17.15 -15.31 18.39
CA PHE A 150 17.05 -14.18 19.30
C PHE A 150 18.32 -13.32 19.24
N TYR A 151 18.11 -12.00 19.22
CA TYR A 151 19.16 -11.00 19.39
C TYR A 151 18.75 -10.01 20.49
N PRO A 152 19.69 -9.56 21.35
CA PRO A 152 19.43 -8.48 22.29
C PRO A 152 18.99 -7.21 21.56
N VAL A 153 18.05 -6.47 22.14
CA VAL A 153 17.60 -5.19 21.58
C VAL A 153 18.73 -4.17 21.51
N SER A 154 18.57 -3.18 20.64
CA SER A 154 19.57 -2.16 20.32
C SER A 154 20.75 -2.66 19.49
N GLY A 155 21.51 -1.71 18.97
CA GLY A 155 22.64 -1.93 18.08
C GLY A 155 23.10 -0.61 17.46
N PRO A 156 24.34 -0.55 16.92
CA PRO A 156 24.90 0.68 16.39
C PRO A 156 24.17 1.25 15.16
N LYS A 157 23.44 0.42 14.40
CA LYS A 157 22.78 0.83 13.15
C LYS A 157 21.42 1.44 13.39
N LEU A 158 20.53 0.83 14.18
CA LEU A 158 19.18 1.30 14.47
C LEU A 158 19.10 2.10 15.78
N ARG A 159 19.91 1.75 16.79
CA ARG A 159 19.92 2.36 18.14
C ARG A 159 18.55 2.35 18.85
N SER A 160 17.69 1.42 18.45
CA SER A 160 16.36 1.26 19.05
C SER A 160 16.48 0.71 20.47
N GLN A 161 15.56 1.09 21.35
CA GLN A 161 15.41 0.41 22.65
C GLN A 161 14.55 -0.86 22.55
N PHE A 162 13.87 -1.10 21.41
CA PHE A 162 12.86 -2.15 21.26
C PHE A 162 13.26 -3.26 20.28
N VAL A 163 14.07 -2.96 19.27
CA VAL A 163 14.46 -3.94 18.24
C VAL A 163 15.98 -4.06 18.09
N PRO A 164 16.51 -5.26 17.77
CA PRO A 164 17.92 -5.46 17.41
C PRO A 164 18.22 -4.89 16.02
N ASP A 165 19.50 -4.72 15.66
CA ASP A 165 19.89 -4.34 14.30
C ASP A 165 19.59 -5.45 13.28
N GLU A 166 19.64 -6.71 13.72
CA GLU A 166 19.39 -7.91 12.93
C GLU A 166 17.93 -8.07 12.49
N ILE A 167 17.05 -7.21 12.98
CA ILE A 167 15.67 -7.10 12.49
C ILE A 167 15.63 -6.63 11.03
N ALA A 168 16.65 -5.86 10.61
CA ALA A 168 16.80 -5.36 9.26
C ALA A 168 17.56 -6.37 8.40
N ASN A 169 17.21 -6.41 7.12
CA ASN A 169 17.89 -7.22 6.11
C ASN A 169 19.41 -6.92 6.11
N PRO A 170 20.27 -7.95 5.99
CA PRO A 170 21.72 -7.78 6.08
C PRO A 170 22.34 -7.03 4.90
N HIS A 171 21.64 -6.91 3.76
CA HIS A 171 22.08 -6.14 2.61
C HIS A 171 22.30 -4.69 3.01
N ILE A 172 23.50 -4.17 2.72
CA ILE A 172 24.02 -2.91 3.27
C ILE A 172 23.10 -1.69 3.05
N ARG A 173 22.28 -1.72 1.98
CA ARG A 173 21.26 -0.69 1.70
C ARG A 173 20.36 -0.43 2.90
N PHE A 174 19.82 -1.45 3.56
CA PHE A 174 18.78 -1.27 4.58
C PHE A 174 19.32 -0.72 5.91
N PRO A 175 20.42 -1.26 6.48
CA PRO A 175 21.04 -0.66 7.66
C PRO A 175 21.55 0.76 7.43
N THR A 176 22.14 1.04 6.25
CA THR A 176 22.61 2.39 5.89
C THR A 176 21.45 3.37 5.80
N LEU A 177 20.33 2.96 5.20
CA LEU A 177 19.11 3.78 5.14
C LEU A 177 18.63 4.17 6.55
N ALA A 178 18.48 3.19 7.46
CA ALA A 178 18.06 3.47 8.83
C ALA A 178 19.03 4.38 9.58
N ALA A 179 20.34 4.15 9.44
CA ALA A 179 21.36 4.95 10.10
C ALA A 179 21.41 6.39 9.58
N ASN A 180 21.32 6.58 8.26
CA ASN A 180 21.40 7.90 7.64
C ASN A 180 20.14 8.74 7.89
N ILE A 181 18.95 8.12 7.92
CA ILE A 181 17.72 8.82 8.34
C ILE A 181 17.88 9.37 9.76
N ARG A 182 18.30 8.54 10.72
CA ARG A 182 18.53 9.00 12.11
C ARG A 182 19.58 10.12 12.16
N SER A 183 20.71 9.93 11.47
CA SER A 183 21.80 10.90 11.48
C SER A 183 21.38 12.24 10.90
N ARG A 184 20.68 12.24 9.76
CA ARG A 184 20.14 13.45 9.12
C ARG A 184 19.13 14.14 10.03
N ARG A 185 18.18 13.36 10.59
CA ARG A 185 17.14 13.88 11.50
C ARG A 185 17.72 14.49 12.77
N GLY A 186 18.92 14.06 13.20
CA GLY A 186 19.58 14.50 14.43
C GLY A 186 18.98 13.92 15.71
N ARG A 187 18.01 13.00 15.58
CA ARG A 187 17.32 12.26 16.65
C ARG A 187 16.72 10.98 16.09
N LYS A 188 16.25 10.07 16.94
CA LYS A 188 15.53 8.88 16.46
C LYS A 188 14.25 9.28 15.71
N VAL A 189 13.80 8.40 14.82
CA VAL A 189 12.44 8.47 14.30
C VAL A 189 11.46 8.26 15.45
N GLN A 190 10.30 8.93 15.38
CA GLN A 190 9.35 8.95 16.49
C GLN A 190 7.98 8.52 15.98
N VAL A 191 7.65 7.25 16.21
CA VAL A 191 6.38 6.65 15.80
C VAL A 191 5.50 6.50 17.04
N ASN A 192 4.59 7.46 17.21
CA ASN A 192 3.60 7.45 18.29
C ASN A 192 2.23 7.12 17.71
N VAL A 193 1.66 6.01 18.18
CA VAL A 193 0.36 5.49 17.76
C VAL A 193 -0.62 5.57 18.92
N PRO A 194 -1.81 6.22 18.76
CA PRO A 194 -2.79 6.29 19.83
C PRO A 194 -3.12 4.89 20.35
N VAL A 195 -3.03 4.68 21.66
CA VAL A 195 -3.43 3.40 22.27
C VAL A 195 -4.95 3.32 22.30
N PHE A 196 -5.50 2.13 22.05
CA PHE A 196 -6.93 1.89 22.24
C PHE A 196 -7.28 2.06 23.71
N ARG A 197 -8.37 2.77 24.01
CA ARG A 197 -8.88 2.91 25.37
C ARG A 197 -10.03 1.91 25.59
N ASP A 198 -9.72 0.77 26.17
CA ASP A 198 -10.68 -0.23 26.61
C ASP A 198 -11.08 0.00 28.10
N GLU A 199 -11.96 -0.84 28.64
CA GLU A 199 -12.56 -0.70 29.97
C GLU A 199 -11.55 -0.59 31.12
N LYS A 200 -10.45 -1.33 31.04
CA LYS A 200 -9.38 -1.39 32.06
C LYS A 200 -8.07 -0.78 31.58
N THR A 201 -8.06 -0.12 30.43
CA THR A 201 -6.90 0.66 30.00
C THR A 201 -6.77 1.87 30.92
N LEU A 202 -5.64 1.96 31.65
CA LEU A 202 -5.36 3.09 32.52
C LEU A 202 -5.36 4.40 31.73
N TRP A 203 -5.83 5.49 32.33
CA TRP A 203 -5.88 6.80 31.68
C TRP A 203 -5.45 7.94 32.63
N PRO A 204 -4.41 8.73 32.33
CA PRO A 204 -3.56 8.62 31.15
C PRO A 204 -2.79 7.29 31.12
N TRP A 205 -2.69 6.71 29.94
CA TRP A 205 -1.90 5.50 29.70
C TRP A 205 -0.45 5.89 29.45
N ARG A 206 0.49 5.18 30.07
CA ARG A 206 1.91 5.31 29.76
C ARG A 206 2.40 4.00 29.19
N ASP A 207 3.16 4.10 28.11
CA ASP A 207 3.73 2.92 27.47
C ASP A 207 4.67 2.20 28.44
N PRO A 208 4.28 1.00 28.94
CA PRO A 208 5.01 0.35 30.01
C PRO A 208 6.30 -0.30 29.51
N THR A 209 6.55 -0.31 28.19
CA THR A 209 7.74 -0.93 27.61
C THR A 209 8.87 0.08 27.39
N VAL A 210 8.65 1.38 27.60
CA VAL A 210 9.68 2.41 27.44
C VAL A 210 10.66 2.36 28.61
N ASN A 211 11.95 2.25 28.31
CA ASN A 211 13.00 2.26 29.32
C ASN A 211 13.58 3.68 29.48
N TYR A 212 13.09 4.41 30.49
CA TYR A 212 13.56 5.76 30.82
C TYR A 212 14.93 5.81 31.51
N ASP A 213 15.52 4.67 31.86
CA ASP A 213 16.85 4.57 32.48
C ASP A 213 17.93 4.08 31.48
N LEU A 214 17.58 3.92 30.20
CA LEU A 214 18.52 3.55 29.15
C LEU A 214 19.41 4.74 28.76
N HIS A 215 20.73 4.52 28.67
CA HIS A 215 21.74 5.55 28.36
C HIS A 215 22.85 5.01 27.42
N ASN A 216 22.52 4.05 26.55
CA ASN A 216 23.50 3.44 25.66
C ASN A 216 23.87 4.39 24.51
N TRP A 217 22.93 5.24 24.09
CA TRP A 217 23.07 6.19 23.00
C TRP A 217 22.59 7.59 23.42
N PRO A 218 23.14 8.67 22.85
CA PRO A 218 22.63 10.03 23.09
C PRO A 218 21.12 10.16 22.85
N GLU A 219 20.60 9.46 21.84
CA GLU A 219 19.17 9.48 21.48
C GLU A 219 18.27 8.72 22.48
N ASP A 220 18.83 7.99 23.45
CA ASP A 220 18.00 7.41 24.52
C ASP A 220 17.40 8.51 25.41
N ASP A 221 17.98 9.72 25.42
CA ASP A 221 17.40 10.89 26.09
C ASP A 221 16.11 11.40 25.42
N ASP A 222 15.81 10.99 24.19
CA ASP A 222 14.65 11.50 23.44
C ASP A 222 13.34 11.25 24.21
N VAL A 223 13.20 10.08 24.86
CA VAL A 223 11.99 9.77 25.65
C VAL A 223 11.89 10.61 26.93
N ARG A 224 13.02 10.95 27.56
CA ARG A 224 13.09 11.87 28.71
C ARG A 224 12.79 13.32 28.31
N LYS A 225 12.93 13.64 27.02
CA LYS A 225 12.58 14.94 26.41
C LYS A 225 11.18 14.94 25.77
N GLY A 226 10.37 13.92 26.00
CA GLY A 226 8.97 13.86 25.57
C GLY A 226 8.70 13.10 24.28
N ALA A 227 9.64 12.29 23.76
CA ALA A 227 9.40 11.49 22.56
C ALA A 227 8.31 10.41 22.75
N ALA A 228 8.07 9.97 23.99
CA ALA A 228 7.03 9.02 24.38
C ALA A 228 5.90 9.73 25.19
N PRO A 229 4.92 10.36 24.52
CA PRO A 229 3.81 11.05 25.19
C PRO A 229 2.80 10.07 25.80
N ASP A 230 2.09 10.52 26.83
CA ASP A 230 0.96 9.81 27.41
C ASP A 230 -0.10 9.47 26.34
N ASN A 231 -0.69 8.28 26.43
CA ASN A 231 -1.73 7.70 25.57
C ASN A 231 -1.27 7.26 24.16
N PHE A 232 0.04 7.12 23.94
CA PHE A 232 0.58 6.63 22.68
C PHE A 232 1.54 5.47 22.88
N ILE A 233 1.35 4.41 22.10
CA ILE A 233 2.33 3.35 21.89
C ILE A 233 3.55 3.99 21.21
N HIS A 234 4.69 3.98 21.88
CA HIS A 234 5.91 4.63 21.41
C HIS A 234 6.85 3.63 20.73
N MET A 235 7.29 3.96 19.52
CA MET A 235 8.18 3.14 18.70
C MET A 235 9.25 4.05 18.08
N ASP A 236 10.51 3.59 18.05
CA ASP A 236 11.67 4.46 17.81
C ASP A 236 12.60 3.99 16.67
N ALA A 237 12.11 3.11 15.79
CA ALA A 237 12.91 2.48 14.75
C ALA A 237 12.16 2.34 13.42
N MET A 238 12.93 2.36 12.33
CA MET A 238 12.44 2.15 10.97
C MET A 238 11.68 0.83 10.79
N ALA A 239 12.05 -0.20 11.57
CA ALA A 239 11.42 -1.52 11.55
C ALA A 239 9.93 -1.52 11.92
N PHE A 240 9.47 -0.55 12.70
CA PHE A 240 8.04 -0.44 13.04
C PHE A 240 7.18 0.10 11.90
N GLY A 241 7.80 0.65 10.86
CA GLY A 241 7.14 1.07 9.63
C GLY A 241 7.45 0.12 8.48
N MET A 242 8.70 0.13 8.00
CA MET A 242 9.14 -0.68 6.85
C MET A 242 9.19 -2.18 7.15
N GLY A 243 8.96 -2.60 8.41
CA GLY A 243 8.68 -4.00 8.75
C GLY A 243 7.20 -4.40 8.58
N SER A 244 6.41 -3.59 7.89
CA SER A 244 4.99 -3.84 7.61
C SER A 244 4.79 -4.30 6.17
N CYS A 245 3.86 -5.23 5.96
CA CYS A 245 3.49 -5.76 4.66
C CYS A 245 2.38 -4.95 3.97
N CYS A 246 2.35 -4.95 2.64
CA CYS A 246 1.29 -4.34 1.85
C CYS A 246 0.96 -5.06 0.55
N LEU A 247 -0.13 -4.61 -0.09
CA LEU A 247 -0.50 -4.97 -1.45
C LEU A 247 -0.24 -3.78 -2.37
N GLN A 248 0.61 -3.95 -3.37
CA GLN A 248 0.93 -2.89 -4.34
C GLN A 248 0.58 -3.35 -5.76
N ILE A 249 0.03 -2.45 -6.57
CA ILE A 249 -0.35 -2.75 -7.95
C ILE A 249 0.35 -1.76 -8.89
N THR A 250 1.17 -2.28 -9.80
CA THR A 250 1.85 -1.48 -10.83
C THR A 250 1.17 -1.67 -12.18
N PHE A 251 0.77 -0.57 -12.81
CA PHE A 251 0.27 -0.51 -14.18
C PHE A 251 1.36 0.00 -15.11
N GLN A 252 1.60 -0.67 -16.23
CA GLN A 252 2.35 -0.10 -17.35
C GLN A 252 1.35 0.56 -18.31
N ALA A 253 1.43 1.87 -18.42
CA ALA A 253 0.61 2.64 -19.35
C ALA A 253 1.07 2.45 -20.80
N LYS A 254 0.18 2.74 -21.75
CA LYS A 254 0.49 2.74 -23.18
C LYS A 254 1.55 3.78 -23.53
N ASN A 255 1.47 4.95 -22.92
CA ASN A 255 2.38 6.07 -23.17
C ASN A 255 2.41 7.00 -21.95
N LEU A 256 3.21 8.06 -22.07
CA LEU A 256 3.37 9.08 -21.03
C LEU A 256 2.02 9.70 -20.63
N THR A 257 1.18 10.08 -21.59
CA THR A 257 -0.11 10.74 -21.35
C THR A 257 -1.07 9.87 -20.53
N GLU A 258 -1.25 8.62 -20.93
CA GLU A 258 -2.12 7.68 -20.20
C GLU A 258 -1.54 7.40 -18.79
N GLY A 259 -0.22 7.30 -18.65
CA GLY A 259 0.43 7.14 -17.35
C GLY A 259 0.19 8.32 -16.41
N ARG A 260 0.32 9.55 -16.90
CA ARG A 260 0.05 10.76 -16.13
C ARG A 260 -1.43 10.87 -15.74
N GLN A 261 -2.34 10.54 -16.67
CA GLN A 261 -3.77 10.51 -16.39
C GLN A 261 -4.10 9.47 -15.31
N MET A 262 -3.54 8.26 -15.40
CA MET A 262 -3.80 7.21 -14.39
C MET A 262 -3.23 7.55 -13.01
N TYR A 263 -2.03 8.14 -12.95
CA TYR A 263 -1.48 8.64 -11.69
C TYR A 263 -2.44 9.62 -11.01
N ASP A 264 -2.98 10.56 -11.79
CA ASP A 264 -3.87 11.59 -11.28
C ASP A 264 -5.24 11.06 -10.87
N GLN A 265 -5.91 10.29 -11.74
CA GLN A 265 -7.27 9.82 -11.51
C GLN A 265 -7.34 8.78 -10.38
N LEU A 266 -6.26 8.04 -10.13
CA LEU A 266 -6.21 7.07 -9.01
C LEU A 266 -5.84 7.72 -7.68
N SER A 267 -5.18 8.89 -7.66
CA SER A 267 -4.72 9.53 -6.43
C SER A 267 -5.82 9.77 -5.38
N PRO A 268 -7.02 10.28 -5.74
CA PRO A 268 -8.14 10.45 -4.80
C PRO A 268 -8.71 9.14 -4.25
N LEU A 269 -8.51 8.02 -4.94
CA LEU A 269 -8.98 6.71 -4.49
C LEU A 269 -8.07 6.11 -3.41
N GLY A 270 -6.81 6.51 -3.34
CA GLY A 270 -5.83 5.96 -2.41
C GLY A 270 -6.29 5.90 -0.94
N PRO A 271 -6.73 7.03 -0.34
CA PRO A 271 -7.22 7.04 1.03
C PRO A 271 -8.46 6.16 1.27
N ILE A 272 -9.35 6.06 0.27
CA ILE A 272 -10.57 5.26 0.37
C ILE A 272 -10.21 3.78 0.42
N LEU A 273 -9.29 3.36 -0.46
CA LEU A 273 -8.80 1.98 -0.49
C LEU A 273 -7.94 1.66 0.73
N LEU A 274 -7.18 2.62 1.28
CA LEU A 274 -6.49 2.47 2.57
C LEU A 274 -7.49 2.13 3.69
N ALA A 275 -8.59 2.90 3.82
CA ALA A 275 -9.61 2.66 4.84
C ALA A 275 -10.38 1.34 4.61
N LEU A 276 -10.72 1.03 3.35
CA LEU A 276 -11.47 -0.18 2.99
C LEU A 276 -10.66 -1.46 3.18
N THR A 277 -9.33 -1.38 3.04
CA THR A 277 -8.40 -2.52 3.22
C THR A 277 -7.83 -2.62 4.62
N ALA A 278 -8.22 -1.75 5.56
CA ALA A 278 -7.65 -1.63 6.90
C ALA A 278 -7.35 -2.99 7.59
N ALA A 279 -6.09 -3.21 7.99
CA ALA A 279 -5.61 -4.49 8.51
C ALA A 279 -4.63 -4.37 9.69
N THR A 280 -4.43 -3.18 10.27
CA THR A 280 -3.36 -2.93 11.25
C THR A 280 -3.84 -2.30 12.57
N PRO A 281 -4.53 -3.07 13.44
CA PRO A 281 -5.05 -2.55 14.71
C PRO A 281 -4.12 -2.82 15.92
N VAL A 282 -2.96 -3.46 15.72
CA VAL A 282 -2.04 -3.85 16.81
C VAL A 282 -0.63 -3.36 16.53
N TYR A 283 0.01 -2.75 17.53
CA TYR A 283 1.42 -2.39 17.51
C TYR A 283 2.08 -2.73 18.83
N LYS A 284 3.28 -3.31 18.78
CA LYS A 284 4.16 -3.56 19.93
C LYS A 284 3.45 -4.25 21.12
N GLY A 285 2.49 -5.11 20.84
CA GLY A 285 1.72 -5.86 21.83
C GLY A 285 0.57 -5.06 22.45
N PHE A 286 0.08 -4.01 21.80
CA PHE A 286 -1.07 -3.24 22.24
C PHE A 286 -2.06 -2.97 21.11
N LEU A 287 -3.35 -3.00 21.43
CA LEU A 287 -4.38 -2.49 20.53
C LEU A 287 -4.18 -0.98 20.33
N ALA A 288 -4.14 -0.55 19.08
CA ALA A 288 -4.10 0.86 18.68
C ALA A 288 -5.51 1.41 18.46
N ASP A 289 -5.71 2.73 18.53
CA ASP A 289 -6.97 3.41 18.15
C ASP A 289 -6.93 3.93 16.70
N THR A 290 -6.29 3.14 15.84
CA THR A 290 -6.21 3.29 14.39
C THR A 290 -6.18 1.89 13.78
N ASP A 291 -6.58 1.76 12.52
CA ASP A 291 -6.73 0.46 11.86
C ASP A 291 -5.81 0.28 10.62
N VAL A 292 -4.92 1.24 10.33
CA VAL A 292 -4.06 1.23 9.12
C VAL A 292 -2.60 1.57 9.46
N ARG A 293 -1.67 1.24 8.55
CA ARG A 293 -0.22 1.40 8.77
C ARG A 293 0.41 2.73 8.34
N TRP A 294 -0.31 3.53 7.54
CA TRP A 294 0.32 4.53 6.67
C TRP A 294 1.15 5.59 7.42
N ASN A 295 0.58 6.22 8.46
CA ASN A 295 1.27 7.24 9.24
C ASN A 295 2.41 6.65 10.08
N GLN A 296 2.34 5.37 10.42
CA GLN A 296 3.38 4.67 11.15
C GLN A 296 4.60 4.46 10.27
N ILE A 297 4.41 4.01 9.02
CA ILE A 297 5.49 3.94 8.04
C ILE A 297 6.03 5.34 7.73
N SER A 298 5.14 6.31 7.53
CA SER A 298 5.50 7.71 7.28
C SER A 298 6.50 8.26 8.31
N LYS A 299 6.20 8.04 9.59
CA LYS A 299 7.04 8.48 10.73
C LYS A 299 8.30 7.64 10.90
N ALA A 300 8.28 6.36 10.52
CA ALA A 300 9.40 5.44 10.67
C ALA A 300 10.57 5.73 9.70
N VAL A 301 10.33 6.50 8.64
CA VAL A 301 11.34 6.95 7.67
C VAL A 301 11.35 8.48 7.48
N ASP A 302 10.79 9.22 8.42
CA ASP A 302 10.81 10.68 8.39
C ASP A 302 12.21 11.17 8.77
N ASP A 303 12.93 11.71 7.80
CA ASP A 303 14.29 12.21 7.96
C ASP A 303 14.35 13.70 8.25
N ARG A 304 13.19 14.38 8.37
CA ARG A 304 13.13 15.84 8.53
C ARG A 304 13.81 16.33 9.80
N THR A 305 14.66 17.34 9.67
CA THR A 305 15.31 18.02 10.79
C THR A 305 14.31 18.85 11.60
N PRO A 306 14.68 19.33 12.81
CA PRO A 306 13.87 20.30 13.54
C PRO A 306 13.58 21.60 12.77
N GLU A 307 14.47 22.06 11.87
CA GLU A 307 14.21 23.26 11.07
C GLU A 307 13.19 22.97 9.96
N GLU A 308 13.32 21.83 9.27
CA GLU A 308 12.37 21.39 8.24
C GLU A 308 10.97 21.11 8.81
N LEU A 309 10.89 20.57 10.04
CA LEU A 309 9.65 20.42 10.81
C LEU A 309 9.10 21.76 11.33
N GLY A 310 9.93 22.80 11.30
CA GLY A 310 9.58 24.13 11.75
C GLY A 310 9.63 24.35 13.26
N GLU A 311 10.18 23.40 14.01
CA GLU A 311 10.46 23.48 15.45
C GLU A 311 11.53 24.53 15.77
N LYS A 312 12.41 24.81 14.79
CA LYS A 312 13.43 25.88 14.84
C LYS A 312 13.31 26.81 13.61
N PRO A 313 13.84 28.04 13.66
CA PRO A 313 14.06 28.85 12.46
C PRO A 313 14.97 28.14 11.46
N LEU A 314 14.82 28.43 10.17
CA LEU A 314 15.75 27.94 9.14
C LEU A 314 17.09 28.69 9.30
N ALA A 315 18.18 27.94 9.41
CA ALA A 315 19.55 28.45 9.44
C ALA A 315 20.46 27.62 8.52
N ASP A 316 20.35 26.30 8.58
CA ASP A 316 21.16 25.36 7.79
C ASP A 316 20.32 24.67 6.70
N ASP A 317 19.03 24.42 6.96
CA ASP A 317 18.12 23.78 6.01
C ASP A 317 17.51 24.77 5.02
N ARG A 318 17.21 24.29 3.80
CA ARG A 318 16.69 25.12 2.70
C ARG A 318 15.20 25.45 2.83
N TRP A 319 14.41 24.54 3.41
CA TRP A 319 12.95 24.62 3.38
C TRP A 319 12.29 24.10 4.66
N ARG A 320 11.10 24.61 4.95
CA ARG A 320 10.15 23.91 5.83
C ARG A 320 9.39 22.90 4.99
N ILE A 321 9.41 21.63 5.37
CA ILE A 321 8.83 20.56 4.56
C ILE A 321 7.63 19.95 5.28
N PRO A 322 6.40 20.09 4.75
CA PRO A 322 5.18 19.76 5.48
C PRO A 322 4.98 18.25 5.68
N LYS A 323 5.48 17.43 4.75
CA LYS A 323 5.29 15.98 4.74
C LYS A 323 6.60 15.23 4.90
N SER A 324 6.55 14.04 5.49
CA SER A 324 7.65 13.06 5.40
C SER A 324 7.87 12.69 3.92
N ARG A 325 9.06 12.17 3.60
CA ARG A 325 9.34 11.61 2.27
C ARG A 325 8.52 10.35 1.97
N TYR A 326 7.99 9.71 3.01
CA TYR A 326 6.91 8.74 2.90
C TYR A 326 5.60 9.43 3.28
N ALA A 327 4.74 9.74 2.31
CA ALA A 327 3.49 10.48 2.53
C ALA A 327 2.59 10.41 1.29
N SER A 328 1.39 11.00 1.31
CA SER A 328 0.61 11.12 0.08
C SER A 328 1.30 11.94 -1.00
N ASN A 329 1.01 11.66 -2.28
CA ASN A 329 1.54 12.47 -3.37
C ASN A 329 1.12 13.94 -3.26
N SER A 330 2.04 14.84 -3.59
CA SER A 330 1.86 16.30 -3.43
C SER A 330 1.44 17.00 -4.72
N THR A 331 1.47 16.31 -5.86
CA THR A 331 1.20 16.90 -7.17
C THR A 331 0.26 16.02 -7.97
N TYR A 332 -0.58 16.66 -8.77
CA TYR A 332 -1.11 16.07 -9.99
C TYR A 332 -0.16 16.36 -11.14
N ILE A 333 -0.01 15.42 -12.06
CA ILE A 333 1.02 15.45 -13.10
C ILE A 333 0.46 15.42 -14.51
N SER A 334 -0.83 15.21 -14.76
CA SER A 334 -1.41 15.22 -16.11
C SER A 334 -1.59 16.63 -16.67
N GLU A 335 -1.63 16.72 -18.00
CA GLU A 335 -2.05 17.92 -18.76
C GLU A 335 -3.56 17.86 -19.12
N ASP A 336 -4.33 17.09 -18.36
CA ASP A 336 -5.78 16.97 -18.53
C ASP A 336 -6.44 18.34 -18.32
N ALA A 337 -7.22 18.80 -19.30
CA ALA A 337 -7.90 20.09 -19.27
C ALA A 337 -8.93 20.21 -18.12
N ARG A 338 -9.31 19.09 -17.49
CA ARG A 338 -10.21 19.05 -16.32
C ARG A 338 -9.48 19.29 -14.99
N LEU A 339 -8.16 19.22 -14.96
CA LEU A 339 -7.35 19.55 -13.79
C LEU A 339 -7.39 21.07 -13.58
N ARG A 340 -8.14 21.51 -12.58
CA ARG A 340 -8.30 22.93 -12.30
C ARG A 340 -7.11 23.46 -11.49
N PRO A 341 -6.62 24.70 -11.73
CA PRO A 341 -5.50 25.26 -10.98
C PRO A 341 -5.69 25.28 -9.46
N GLU A 342 -6.92 25.49 -8.99
CA GLU A 342 -7.31 25.46 -7.57
C GLU A 342 -7.18 24.08 -6.93
N TYR A 343 -6.94 23.02 -7.71
CA TYR A 343 -6.72 21.68 -7.18
C TYR A 343 -5.25 21.41 -6.82
N LEU A 344 -4.36 22.30 -7.24
CA LEU A 344 -2.93 22.19 -6.97
C LEU A 344 -2.63 22.82 -5.61
N ASP A 345 -1.52 22.40 -5.00
CA ASP A 345 -1.06 23.01 -3.75
C ASP A 345 -0.35 24.34 -4.05
N PRO A 346 -0.90 25.49 -3.61
CA PRO A 346 -0.23 26.79 -3.80
C PRO A 346 1.04 26.94 -2.96
N ASP A 347 1.20 26.12 -1.90
CA ASP A 347 2.33 26.16 -0.96
C ASP A 347 3.35 25.05 -1.23
N LEU A 348 3.28 24.43 -2.42
CA LEU A 348 4.15 23.31 -2.79
C LEU A 348 5.63 23.75 -2.75
N VAL A 349 6.40 23.09 -1.89
CA VAL A 349 7.85 23.29 -1.81
C VAL A 349 8.51 22.62 -3.01
N ILE A 350 9.24 23.39 -3.81
CA ILE A 350 10.01 22.89 -4.96
C ILE A 350 11.41 23.51 -5.00
N ASP A 351 12.34 22.81 -5.64
CA ASP A 351 13.61 23.42 -6.05
C ASP A 351 13.43 24.09 -7.42
N GLU A 352 13.27 25.42 -7.43
CA GLU A 352 13.06 26.21 -8.64
C GLU A 352 14.22 26.12 -9.65
N THR A 353 15.45 25.91 -9.17
CA THR A 353 16.60 25.75 -10.06
C THR A 353 16.50 24.44 -10.81
N ILE A 354 16.15 23.36 -10.11
CA ILE A 354 15.94 22.04 -10.73
C ILE A 354 14.74 22.07 -11.68
N LYS A 355 13.64 22.72 -11.29
CA LYS A 355 12.49 22.92 -12.18
C LYS A 355 12.89 23.59 -13.48
N GLN A 356 13.63 24.70 -13.42
CA GLN A 356 14.06 25.42 -14.61
C GLN A 356 14.96 24.55 -15.51
N GLN A 357 15.87 23.77 -14.93
CA GLN A 357 16.73 22.87 -15.71
C GLN A 357 15.95 21.75 -16.41
N LEU A 358 14.88 21.25 -15.78
CA LEU A 358 13.98 20.26 -16.40
C LEU A 358 13.19 20.88 -17.57
N LEU A 359 12.71 22.12 -17.40
CA LEU A 359 12.04 22.88 -18.47
C LEU A 359 12.99 23.14 -19.65
N ASP A 360 14.22 23.57 -19.39
CA ASP A 360 15.25 23.80 -20.41
C ASP A 360 15.61 22.49 -21.15
N GLY A 361 15.51 21.35 -20.45
CA GLY A 361 15.63 20.00 -21.02
C GLY A 361 14.42 19.53 -21.83
N GLY A 362 13.38 20.35 -21.97
CA GLY A 362 12.18 20.08 -22.76
C GLY A 362 11.13 19.22 -22.05
N MET A 363 11.13 19.19 -20.72
CA MET A 363 10.02 18.65 -19.92
C MET A 363 8.93 19.72 -19.74
N ASP A 364 7.66 19.32 -19.68
CA ASP A 364 6.57 20.27 -19.43
C ASP A 364 6.51 20.73 -17.96
N ASP A 365 5.81 21.84 -17.70
CA ASP A 365 5.73 22.49 -16.38
C ASP A 365 5.24 21.55 -15.27
N ARG A 366 4.20 20.75 -15.54
CA ARG A 366 3.58 19.88 -14.52
C ARG A 366 4.54 18.80 -14.09
N LEU A 367 5.17 18.13 -15.05
CA LEU A 367 6.11 17.05 -14.77
C LEU A 367 7.43 17.58 -14.19
N ALA A 368 7.91 18.74 -14.67
CA ALA A 368 9.08 19.41 -14.11
C ALA A 368 8.86 19.81 -12.64
N THR A 369 7.69 20.36 -12.31
CA THR A 369 7.31 20.66 -10.91
C THR A 369 7.25 19.40 -10.05
N HIS A 370 6.73 18.29 -10.56
CA HIS A 370 6.70 17.03 -9.82
C HIS A 370 8.10 16.55 -9.42
N PHE A 371 9.03 16.45 -10.38
CA PHE A 371 10.39 16.00 -10.07
C PHE A 371 11.18 17.02 -9.23
N ALA A 372 10.98 18.32 -9.47
CA ALA A 372 11.57 19.37 -8.64
C ALA A 372 11.10 19.30 -7.17
N HIS A 373 9.85 18.87 -6.93
CA HIS A 373 9.36 18.57 -5.58
C HIS A 373 10.05 17.34 -4.97
N LEU A 374 10.20 16.24 -5.72
CA LEU A 374 10.88 15.04 -5.21
C LEU A 374 12.35 15.32 -4.84
N PHE A 375 12.99 16.25 -5.55
CA PHE A 375 14.41 16.58 -5.42
C PHE A 375 14.70 17.61 -4.31
N ILE A 376 13.69 18.01 -3.53
CA ILE A 376 13.92 18.75 -2.27
C ILE A 376 14.52 17.86 -1.17
N ARG A 377 14.55 16.54 -1.39
CA ARG A 377 15.11 15.55 -0.46
C ARG A 377 16.58 15.31 -0.74
N ASP A 378 17.33 15.11 0.33
CA ASP A 378 18.69 14.62 0.23
C ASP A 378 18.71 13.13 -0.14
N PRO A 379 19.73 12.66 -0.89
CA PRO A 379 19.95 11.25 -1.09
C PRO A 379 20.39 10.60 0.23
N ILE A 380 19.77 9.49 0.59
CA ILE A 380 20.00 8.84 1.89
C ILE A 380 20.88 7.58 1.79
N VAL A 381 21.02 6.97 0.61
CA VAL A 381 21.91 5.81 0.44
C VAL A 381 22.63 5.90 -0.88
N ILE A 382 23.89 6.32 -0.90
CA ILE A 382 24.74 6.37 -2.10
C ILE A 382 25.92 5.43 -1.92
N PHE A 383 26.25 4.63 -2.95
CA PHE A 383 27.47 3.84 -2.99
C PHE A 383 28.65 4.69 -3.48
N ALA A 384 29.83 4.47 -2.90
CA ALA A 384 31.01 5.28 -3.23
C ALA A 384 31.46 5.10 -4.68
N GLU A 385 31.20 3.91 -5.23
CA GLU A 385 31.45 3.53 -6.62
C GLU A 385 30.64 4.40 -7.59
N ASP A 386 29.39 4.68 -7.27
CA ASP A 386 28.49 5.50 -8.10
C ASP A 386 28.95 6.96 -8.17
N LEU A 387 29.79 7.42 -7.23
CA LEU A 387 30.33 8.79 -7.23
C LEU A 387 31.56 8.98 -8.11
N GLN A 388 32.17 7.89 -8.61
CA GLN A 388 33.42 7.96 -9.36
C GLN A 388 33.24 8.47 -10.80
N ALA A 389 32.13 8.10 -11.44
CA ALA A 389 31.80 8.52 -12.79
C ALA A 389 30.27 8.54 -13.01
N LEU A 390 29.79 9.55 -13.73
CA LEU A 390 28.38 9.61 -14.12
C LEU A 390 28.15 8.69 -15.33
N ASP A 391 27.43 7.61 -15.10
CA ASP A 391 26.97 6.67 -16.14
C ASP A 391 25.52 6.99 -16.53
N LEU A 392 25.31 7.37 -17.80
CA LEU A 392 24.00 7.71 -18.35
C LEU A 392 23.23 6.49 -18.89
N ASP A 393 23.87 5.32 -18.92
CA ASP A 393 23.22 4.04 -19.19
C ASP A 393 22.76 3.33 -17.91
N LYS A 394 22.87 4.01 -16.76
CA LYS A 394 22.32 3.61 -15.47
C LYS A 394 21.36 4.67 -14.93
N THR A 395 20.60 4.29 -13.91
CA THR A 395 19.65 5.18 -13.23
C THR A 395 19.95 5.33 -11.74
N ASP A 396 21.11 4.87 -11.26
CA ASP A 396 21.41 4.71 -9.83
C ASP A 396 21.30 6.02 -9.05
N HIS A 397 21.75 7.14 -9.63
CA HIS A 397 21.55 8.44 -9.00
C HIS A 397 20.07 8.78 -8.97
N PHE A 398 19.39 8.82 -10.12
CA PHE A 398 17.98 9.20 -10.18
C PHE A 398 17.11 8.35 -9.21
N GLU A 399 17.32 7.03 -9.23
CA GLU A 399 16.62 6.08 -8.35
C GLU A 399 16.96 6.27 -6.88
N ASN A 400 18.08 6.90 -6.53
CA ASN A 400 18.39 7.27 -5.15
C ASN A 400 17.31 8.15 -4.54
N ILE A 401 16.82 9.12 -5.30
CA ILE A 401 15.75 10.03 -4.86
C ILE A 401 14.38 9.46 -5.17
N GLN A 402 14.17 8.91 -6.37
CA GLN A 402 12.88 8.38 -6.79
C GLN A 402 12.43 7.21 -5.90
N SER A 403 13.30 6.23 -5.66
CA SER A 403 12.95 5.05 -4.85
C SER A 403 12.81 5.35 -3.35
N THR A 404 13.29 6.52 -2.89
CA THR A 404 13.21 6.95 -1.48
C THR A 404 12.25 8.12 -1.24
N ASN A 405 11.47 8.50 -2.25
CA ASN A 405 10.20 9.20 -2.06
C ASN A 405 9.08 8.15 -2.20
N TRP A 406 8.48 7.80 -1.07
CA TRP A 406 7.47 6.74 -0.99
C TRP A 406 6.08 7.35 -0.89
N GLN A 407 5.46 7.56 -2.04
CA GLN A 407 4.12 8.12 -2.11
C GLN A 407 3.04 7.04 -2.20
N HIS A 408 1.76 7.37 -2.00
CA HIS A 408 0.67 6.41 -2.24
C HIS A 408 0.46 6.14 -3.74
N MET A 409 0.81 7.13 -4.56
CA MET A 409 0.97 7.00 -6.00
C MET A 409 2.42 7.21 -6.38
N ARG A 410 3.00 6.31 -7.18
CA ARG A 410 4.35 6.52 -7.74
C ARG A 410 4.31 6.48 -9.26
N PHE A 411 4.85 7.52 -9.88
CA PHE A 411 5.07 7.58 -11.32
C PHE A 411 6.48 7.07 -11.63
N LYS A 412 6.59 5.96 -12.35
CA LYS A 412 7.86 5.24 -12.58
C LYS A 412 8.30 5.42 -14.04
N PRO A 413 9.38 6.17 -14.30
CA PRO A 413 9.99 6.21 -15.62
C PRO A 413 10.45 4.82 -16.08
N PRO A 414 10.69 4.62 -17.38
CA PRO A 414 11.38 3.44 -17.88
C PRO A 414 12.79 3.30 -17.27
N PRO A 415 13.29 2.06 -17.11
CA PRO A 415 14.70 1.81 -16.79
C PRO A 415 15.62 2.32 -17.91
N ALA A 416 16.92 2.41 -17.64
CA ALA A 416 17.91 2.93 -18.59
C ALA A 416 17.97 2.15 -19.91
N ASP A 417 17.77 0.83 -19.87
CA ASP A 417 17.71 -0.04 -21.06
C ASP A 417 16.43 0.17 -21.89
N ASN A 418 15.49 0.98 -21.39
CA ASN A 418 14.21 1.30 -21.99
C ASN A 418 13.40 0.04 -22.38
N SER A 419 13.55 -1.06 -21.63
CA SER A 419 12.89 -2.34 -21.91
C SER A 419 11.39 -2.33 -21.64
N ILE A 420 10.93 -1.55 -20.65
CA ILE A 420 9.53 -1.43 -20.20
C ILE A 420 9.02 0.03 -20.28
N GLY A 421 7.70 0.21 -20.28
CA GLY A 421 7.05 1.52 -20.48
C GLY A 421 7.00 2.41 -19.23
N TRP A 422 6.32 3.55 -19.37
CA TRP A 422 5.93 4.41 -18.25
C TRP A 422 4.96 3.65 -17.36
N ARG A 423 5.16 3.71 -16.04
CA ARG A 423 4.36 2.93 -15.09
C ARG A 423 3.80 3.82 -13.98
N VAL A 424 2.68 3.39 -13.43
CA VAL A 424 2.01 3.99 -12.27
C VAL A 424 1.82 2.90 -11.24
N GLU A 425 2.21 3.17 -10.01
CA GLU A 425 2.12 2.20 -8.91
C GLU A 425 1.16 2.74 -7.84
N PHE A 426 0.15 1.94 -7.52
CA PHE A 426 -0.86 2.18 -6.50
C PHE A 426 -0.47 1.41 -5.24
N ARG A 427 -0.08 2.14 -4.20
CA ARG A 427 0.62 1.63 -2.99
C ARG A 427 -0.13 1.66 -1.65
N PRO A 428 -1.34 2.24 -1.50
CA PRO A 428 -1.90 2.45 -0.17
C PRO A 428 -2.50 1.19 0.46
N MET A 429 -2.89 0.18 -0.31
CA MET A 429 -3.64 -0.96 0.21
C MET A 429 -2.86 -1.74 1.26
N GLU A 430 -3.53 -2.12 2.33
CA GLU A 430 -2.96 -3.04 3.32
C GLU A 430 -2.98 -4.46 2.76
N ILE A 431 -2.05 -5.31 3.21
CA ILE A 431 -2.12 -6.72 2.84
C ILE A 431 -3.30 -7.40 3.57
N GLN A 432 -4.01 -8.29 2.88
CA GLN A 432 -5.15 -9.01 3.42
C GLN A 432 -4.77 -10.43 3.85
N ILE A 433 -5.60 -11.07 4.67
CA ILE A 433 -5.29 -12.36 5.30
C ILE A 433 -5.22 -13.50 4.26
N THR A 434 -6.09 -13.48 3.26
CA THR A 434 -6.18 -14.53 2.22
C THR A 434 -5.69 -14.06 0.86
N ASP A 435 -5.23 -15.00 0.04
CA ASP A 435 -4.90 -14.77 -1.37
C ASP A 435 -6.16 -14.37 -2.16
N PHE A 436 -7.34 -14.89 -1.80
CA PHE A 436 -8.63 -14.46 -2.33
C PHE A 436 -8.90 -12.96 -2.13
N GLU A 437 -8.74 -12.46 -0.89
CA GLU A 437 -8.95 -11.03 -0.60
C GLU A 437 -7.94 -10.15 -1.35
N ASN A 438 -6.66 -10.54 -1.36
CA ASN A 438 -5.61 -9.80 -2.06
C ASN A 438 -5.87 -9.75 -3.57
N ALA A 439 -6.26 -10.88 -4.17
CA ALA A 439 -6.66 -10.94 -5.58
C ALA A 439 -7.92 -10.10 -5.85
N ALA A 440 -8.91 -10.11 -4.95
CA ALA A 440 -10.13 -9.32 -5.11
C ALA A 440 -9.82 -7.82 -5.22
N PHE A 441 -8.98 -7.29 -4.33
CA PHE A 441 -8.60 -5.88 -4.36
C PHE A 441 -7.68 -5.53 -5.54
N ALA A 442 -6.74 -6.42 -5.90
CA ALA A 442 -5.90 -6.28 -7.08
C ALA A 442 -6.74 -6.19 -8.37
N VAL A 443 -7.65 -7.14 -8.57
CA VAL A 443 -8.55 -7.19 -9.73
C VAL A 443 -9.49 -5.99 -9.73
N PHE A 444 -10.00 -5.59 -8.57
CA PHE A 444 -10.91 -4.45 -8.47
C PHE A 444 -10.24 -3.15 -8.94
N ILE A 445 -9.02 -2.84 -8.47
CA ILE A 445 -8.36 -1.61 -8.89
C ILE A 445 -8.01 -1.63 -10.39
N VAL A 446 -7.70 -2.80 -10.95
CA VAL A 446 -7.52 -2.99 -12.40
C VAL A 446 -8.81 -2.78 -13.18
N LEU A 447 -9.95 -3.24 -12.67
CA LEU A 447 -11.24 -2.96 -13.29
C LEU A 447 -11.59 -1.47 -13.19
N VAL A 448 -11.26 -0.82 -12.07
CA VAL A 448 -11.46 0.62 -11.89
C VAL A 448 -10.63 1.43 -12.91
N THR A 449 -9.38 1.08 -13.19
CA THR A 449 -8.61 1.77 -14.25
C THR A 449 -9.26 1.63 -15.62
N ARG A 450 -9.76 0.43 -15.95
CA ARG A 450 -10.51 0.20 -17.21
C ARG A 450 -11.76 1.05 -17.28
N VAL A 451 -12.51 1.17 -16.18
CA VAL A 451 -13.70 2.03 -16.09
C VAL A 451 -13.34 3.50 -16.26
N ILE A 452 -12.30 4.00 -15.57
CA ILE A 452 -11.85 5.39 -15.67
C ILE A 452 -11.56 5.75 -17.13
N LEU A 453 -10.81 4.90 -17.83
CA LEU A 453 -10.45 5.15 -19.23
C LEU A 453 -11.63 4.96 -20.19
N SER A 454 -12.47 3.96 -19.97
CA SER A 454 -13.57 3.63 -20.89
C SER A 454 -14.73 4.62 -20.81
N PHE A 455 -15.02 5.12 -19.60
CA PHE A 455 -16.10 6.10 -19.38
C PHE A 455 -15.59 7.55 -19.30
N ASP A 456 -14.28 7.76 -19.49
CA ASP A 456 -13.61 9.05 -19.36
C ASP A 456 -13.97 9.76 -18.05
N LEU A 457 -13.85 9.03 -16.95
CA LEU A 457 -14.21 9.54 -15.62
C LEU A 457 -13.21 10.57 -15.13
N ASN A 458 -13.72 11.55 -14.38
CA ASN A 458 -12.96 12.57 -13.69
C ASN A 458 -13.12 12.40 -12.18
N PHE A 459 -12.02 12.19 -11.47
CA PHE A 459 -11.93 12.05 -10.01
C PHE A 459 -11.23 13.22 -9.33
N TYR A 460 -10.74 14.22 -10.08
CA TYR A 460 -9.98 15.32 -9.49
C TYR A 460 -10.75 16.05 -8.38
N ILE A 461 -10.10 16.11 -7.23
CA ILE A 461 -10.41 16.98 -6.08
C ILE A 461 -9.13 17.75 -5.72
N PRO A 462 -9.20 18.85 -4.94
CA PRO A 462 -7.98 19.51 -4.50
C PRO A 462 -7.01 18.55 -3.80
N ILE A 463 -5.72 18.61 -4.13
CA ILE A 463 -4.73 17.65 -3.62
C ILE A 463 -4.63 17.68 -2.09
N LYS A 464 -4.84 18.85 -1.47
CA LYS A 464 -4.93 18.98 0.00
C LYS A 464 -6.11 18.20 0.59
N LYS A 465 -7.20 18.00 -0.16
CA LYS A 465 -8.32 17.13 0.26
C LYS A 465 -7.97 15.64 0.17
N VAL A 466 -7.05 15.25 -0.72
CA VAL A 466 -6.47 13.90 -0.70
C VAL A 466 -5.64 13.71 0.57
N ASP A 467 -4.84 14.70 0.97
CA ASP A 467 -4.09 14.67 2.23
C ASP A 467 -5.02 14.58 3.46
N GLU A 468 -6.10 15.38 3.52
CA GLU A 468 -7.12 15.29 4.59
C GLU A 468 -7.79 13.90 4.62
N ASN A 469 -8.06 13.32 3.46
CA ASN A 469 -8.61 11.98 3.35
C ASN A 469 -7.63 10.90 3.86
N MET A 470 -6.32 11.04 3.62
CA MET A 470 -5.33 10.11 4.16
C MET A 470 -5.34 10.10 5.69
N GLU A 471 -5.44 11.27 6.33
CA GLU A 471 -5.58 11.35 7.79
C GLU A 471 -6.91 10.74 8.26
N THR A 472 -7.99 11.00 7.53
CA THR A 472 -9.31 10.42 7.82
C THR A 472 -9.32 8.89 7.78
N ALA A 473 -8.56 8.29 6.84
CA ALA A 473 -8.47 6.85 6.67
C ALA A 473 -7.87 6.11 7.89
N HIS A 474 -7.16 6.81 8.78
CA HIS A 474 -6.56 6.22 9.96
C HIS A 474 -7.56 5.96 11.09
N ALA A 475 -8.71 6.65 11.11
CA ALA A 475 -9.66 6.46 12.18
C ALA A 475 -10.09 5.00 12.27
N ARG A 476 -10.26 4.49 13.50
CA ARG A 476 -10.83 3.17 13.71
C ARG A 476 -12.22 3.07 13.06
N ASP A 477 -12.46 1.96 12.36
CA ASP A 477 -13.65 1.73 11.53
C ASP A 477 -13.91 2.89 10.52
N ALA A 478 -12.87 3.53 9.98
CA ALA A 478 -13.02 4.71 9.10
C ALA A 478 -13.96 4.48 7.92
N VAL A 479 -13.88 3.30 7.29
CA VAL A 479 -14.72 2.93 6.14
C VAL A 479 -16.23 3.01 6.42
N LEU A 480 -16.65 2.81 7.68
CA LEU A 480 -18.06 2.86 8.08
C LEU A 480 -18.43 4.12 8.87
N SER A 481 -17.46 4.73 9.57
CA SER A 481 -17.71 5.79 10.55
C SER A 481 -17.28 7.19 10.10
N ARG A 482 -16.51 7.30 9.01
CA ARG A 482 -16.00 8.57 8.49
C ARG A 482 -16.53 8.86 7.10
N LYS A 483 -16.45 10.13 6.73
CA LYS A 483 -16.77 10.63 5.39
C LYS A 483 -15.48 11.11 4.73
N PHE A 484 -15.35 10.85 3.44
CA PHE A 484 -14.21 11.25 2.64
C PHE A 484 -14.65 12.31 1.64
N TYR A 485 -13.77 13.27 1.34
CA TYR A 485 -13.96 14.16 0.21
C TYR A 485 -13.90 13.34 -1.08
N PHE A 486 -14.93 13.46 -1.88
CA PHE A 486 -15.06 12.69 -3.11
C PHE A 486 -15.85 13.48 -4.14
N ARG A 487 -15.46 13.33 -5.40
CA ARG A 487 -16.12 14.02 -6.50
C ARG A 487 -17.47 13.35 -6.80
N ARG A 488 -18.55 14.13 -6.82
CA ARG A 488 -19.90 13.63 -7.13
C ARG A 488 -20.11 13.45 -8.63
N ASN A 489 -19.76 14.47 -9.42
CA ASN A 489 -19.97 14.49 -10.87
C ASN A 489 -18.74 13.94 -11.62
N LEU A 490 -18.74 12.63 -11.88
CA LEU A 490 -17.61 11.93 -12.51
C LEU A 490 -17.62 11.96 -14.03
N PHE A 491 -18.80 12.03 -14.65
CA PHE A 491 -18.95 11.91 -16.09
C PHE A 491 -18.66 13.24 -16.81
N PRO A 492 -18.17 13.20 -18.07
CA PRO A 492 -18.03 14.40 -18.87
C PRO A 492 -19.37 15.11 -19.04
N THR A 493 -19.40 16.41 -18.74
CA THR A 493 -20.57 17.25 -19.04
C THR A 493 -20.75 17.30 -20.55
N GLN A 494 -21.86 16.80 -21.09
CA GLN A 494 -22.12 16.95 -22.52
C GLN A 494 -22.29 18.44 -22.83
N ARG A 495 -21.30 19.05 -23.48
CA ARG A 495 -21.51 20.34 -24.15
C ARG A 495 -22.61 20.11 -25.18
N ALA A 496 -23.74 20.80 -25.02
CA ALA A 496 -24.75 20.91 -26.04
C ALA A 496 -24.08 21.46 -27.31
N THR A 497 -23.72 20.57 -28.24
CA THR A 497 -23.31 20.99 -29.56
C THR A 497 -24.56 21.56 -30.21
N SER A 498 -24.56 22.87 -30.38
CA SER A 498 -25.46 23.57 -31.29
C SER A 498 -25.49 22.78 -32.60
N ARG A 499 -26.62 22.14 -32.86
CA ARG A 499 -26.88 21.42 -34.11
C ARG A 499 -26.84 22.41 -35.26
N SER A 500 -25.73 22.49 -35.97
CA SER A 500 -25.76 22.84 -37.39
C SER A 500 -25.73 21.52 -38.18
N GLY A 501 -26.74 21.31 -39.01
CA GLY A 501 -26.98 20.04 -39.67
C GLY A 501 -25.96 19.73 -40.75
N SER A 502 -25.37 18.53 -40.70
CA SER A 502 -25.17 17.71 -41.89
C SER A 502 -25.04 16.25 -41.47
N SER A 503 -25.73 15.37 -42.19
CA SER A 503 -25.81 13.94 -41.94
C SER A 503 -24.66 13.19 -42.62
N THR A 504 -23.82 12.51 -41.84
CA THR A 504 -22.97 11.40 -42.29
C THR A 504 -23.07 10.24 -41.30
N PRO A 505 -23.07 8.96 -41.75
CA PRO A 505 -23.29 7.82 -40.88
C PRO A 505 -21.97 7.42 -40.20
N VAL A 506 -21.98 7.27 -38.87
CA VAL A 506 -20.87 6.67 -38.11
C VAL A 506 -21.39 5.48 -37.31
N ALA A 507 -20.57 4.44 -37.32
CA ALA A 507 -20.78 3.12 -36.74
C ALA A 507 -21.13 3.12 -35.24
N SER A 508 -21.85 2.06 -34.86
CA SER A 508 -22.43 1.75 -33.55
C SER A 508 -21.44 1.78 -32.39
N ARG A 509 -21.59 2.76 -31.50
CA ARG A 509 -21.13 2.71 -30.09
C ARG A 509 -22.19 2.01 -29.23
N PRO A 510 -21.82 1.27 -28.15
CA PRO A 510 -22.79 0.70 -27.22
C PRO A 510 -23.53 1.82 -26.45
N PRO A 511 -24.75 1.56 -25.94
CA PRO A 511 -25.55 2.57 -25.30
C PRO A 511 -24.98 2.93 -23.92
N THR A 512 -24.56 4.18 -23.75
CA THR A 512 -24.40 4.82 -22.44
C THR A 512 -25.74 4.84 -21.70
N PRO A 513 -25.74 4.80 -20.35
CA PRO A 513 -26.97 4.99 -19.57
C PRO A 513 -27.64 6.32 -19.97
N ARG A 514 -28.92 6.25 -20.30
CA ARG A 514 -29.70 7.35 -20.90
C ARG A 514 -30.05 8.39 -19.83
N LYS A 515 -29.87 9.68 -20.15
CA LYS A 515 -30.56 10.80 -19.48
C LYS A 515 -31.27 11.70 -20.47
N THR A 516 -32.41 12.23 -20.02
CA THR A 516 -33.32 13.15 -20.71
C THR A 516 -33.00 14.60 -20.33
N ASN A 517 -32.93 15.45 -21.36
CA ASN A 517 -32.77 16.91 -21.52
C ASN A 517 -32.97 17.94 -20.37
N PRO A 518 -32.45 19.19 -20.56
CA PRO A 518 -31.79 19.97 -19.49
C PRO A 518 -32.42 21.34 -19.16
N THR A 519 -31.95 21.95 -18.06
CA THR A 519 -31.85 23.40 -17.86
C THR A 519 -30.52 23.75 -17.19
N SER A 520 -30.07 24.98 -17.41
CA SER A 520 -28.70 25.51 -17.27
C SER A 520 -28.54 26.47 -16.09
N GLU A 521 -27.38 26.45 -15.41
CA GLU A 521 -26.54 27.57 -14.88
C GLU A 521 -25.55 27.03 -13.81
N PRO A 522 -24.49 27.76 -13.40
CA PRO A 522 -23.24 27.17 -12.89
C PRO A 522 -23.26 26.87 -11.37
N ASP A 523 -22.72 25.71 -11.01
CA ASP A 523 -22.57 25.24 -9.62
C ASP A 523 -21.73 26.22 -8.77
N ASN A 524 -22.43 26.97 -7.91
CA ASN A 524 -21.86 27.58 -6.71
C ASN A 524 -21.82 26.52 -5.60
N GLU A 525 -20.65 26.33 -4.99
CA GLU A 525 -20.52 25.57 -3.75
C GLU A 525 -20.88 26.50 -2.57
N GLU A 526 -22.06 26.33 -1.97
CA GLU A 526 -22.45 26.98 -0.71
C GLU A 526 -22.71 25.95 0.41
N GLU A 527 -22.23 26.29 1.60
CA GLU A 527 -22.59 25.67 2.87
C GLU A 527 -24.11 25.81 3.13
N ALA A 528 -24.73 24.72 3.57
CA ALA A 528 -26.17 24.64 3.79
C ALA A 528 -26.70 25.68 4.79
N ASN A 529 -27.53 26.61 4.32
CA ASN A 529 -28.58 27.22 5.12
C ASN A 529 -29.87 27.40 4.31
N SER A 530 -30.84 26.52 4.61
CA SER A 530 -32.30 26.60 4.37
C SER A 530 -32.85 27.47 3.23
N GLN A 531 -33.25 26.84 2.11
CA GLN A 531 -34.64 26.83 1.61
C GLN A 531 -34.79 25.85 0.43
N GLU A 532 -35.94 25.17 0.40
CA GLU A 532 -36.31 24.03 -0.44
C GLU A 532 -36.50 24.40 -1.93
N GLU A 533 -35.67 23.84 -2.81
CA GLU A 533 -36.05 23.46 -4.18
C GLU A 533 -35.43 22.08 -4.47
N GLU A 534 -36.28 21.05 -4.62
CA GLU A 534 -35.90 19.69 -4.96
C GLU A 534 -35.51 19.61 -6.46
N GLU A 535 -34.25 19.89 -6.79
CA GLU A 535 -33.65 19.29 -7.98
C GLU A 535 -33.36 17.81 -7.68
N GLU A 536 -33.77 16.89 -8.57
CA GLU A 536 -33.42 15.47 -8.47
C GLU A 536 -31.89 15.33 -8.59
N GLU A 537 -31.18 15.45 -7.45
CA GLU A 537 -29.74 15.34 -7.36
C GLU A 537 -29.28 14.00 -7.93
N GLU A 538 -28.47 14.04 -8.99
CA GLU A 538 -27.93 12.82 -9.61
C GLU A 538 -26.99 12.09 -8.64
N GLU A 539 -27.52 11.05 -7.99
CA GLU A 539 -26.78 10.26 -7.00
C GLU A 539 -25.55 9.57 -7.62
N PHE A 540 -24.39 9.67 -6.97
CA PHE A 540 -23.17 8.98 -7.38
C PHE A 540 -23.40 7.46 -7.36
N PRO A 541 -23.30 6.75 -8.50
CA PRO A 541 -23.69 5.33 -8.59
C PRO A 541 -22.80 4.39 -7.79
N GLY A 542 -21.62 4.81 -7.35
CA GLY A 542 -20.63 3.95 -6.69
C GLY A 542 -19.66 3.28 -7.67
N LEU A 543 -18.44 2.97 -7.20
CA LEU A 543 -17.40 2.36 -8.05
C LEU A 543 -17.77 0.94 -8.51
N ILE A 544 -18.43 0.14 -7.67
CA ILE A 544 -18.82 -1.22 -8.03
C ILE A 544 -19.89 -1.22 -9.13
N PRO A 545 -21.00 -0.45 -9.04
CA PRO A 545 -21.95 -0.35 -10.15
C PRO A 545 -21.33 0.17 -11.45
N LEU A 546 -20.33 1.06 -11.38
CA LEU A 546 -19.57 1.48 -12.57
C LEU A 546 -18.76 0.33 -13.19
N VAL A 547 -18.09 -0.47 -12.35
CA VAL A 547 -17.38 -1.69 -12.80
C VAL A 547 -18.35 -2.70 -13.43
N GLU A 548 -19.50 -2.93 -12.81
CA GLU A 548 -20.51 -3.84 -13.34
C GLU A 548 -21.06 -3.35 -14.68
N SER A 549 -21.38 -2.06 -14.80
CA SER A 549 -21.80 -1.44 -16.06
C SER A 549 -20.73 -1.60 -17.16
N TYR A 550 -19.45 -1.43 -16.82
CA TYR A 550 -18.37 -1.65 -17.77
C TYR A 550 -18.28 -3.11 -18.22
N LEU A 551 -18.34 -4.06 -17.27
CA LEU A 551 -18.31 -5.49 -17.57
C LEU A 551 -19.49 -5.94 -18.42
N ASP A 552 -20.66 -5.33 -18.24
CA ASP A 552 -21.87 -5.62 -19.03
C ASP A 552 -21.82 -4.96 -20.43
N SER A 553 -21.00 -3.91 -20.60
CA SER A 553 -20.78 -3.23 -21.89
C SER A 553 -19.76 -3.91 -22.80
N VAL A 554 -18.93 -4.80 -22.24
CA VAL A 554 -17.85 -5.50 -22.95
C VAL A 554 -18.15 -7.00 -23.06
N ASN A 555 -17.55 -7.67 -24.03
CA ASN A 555 -17.81 -9.10 -24.28
C ASN A 555 -17.01 -9.98 -23.31
N VAL A 556 -17.51 -10.16 -22.08
CA VAL A 556 -16.99 -11.08 -21.08
C VAL A 556 -17.82 -12.36 -21.08
N ASP A 557 -17.19 -13.53 -21.10
CA ASP A 557 -17.93 -14.78 -21.00
C ASP A 557 -18.60 -14.93 -19.62
N VAL A 558 -19.74 -15.62 -19.58
CA VAL A 558 -20.58 -15.74 -18.38
C VAL A 558 -19.81 -16.34 -17.20
N ALA A 559 -18.96 -17.34 -17.45
CA ALA A 559 -18.21 -17.99 -16.38
C ALA A 559 -17.21 -17.01 -15.75
N THR A 560 -16.49 -16.23 -16.57
CA THR A 560 -15.59 -15.18 -16.09
C THR A 560 -16.35 -14.10 -15.32
N ARG A 561 -17.47 -13.62 -15.86
CA ARG A 561 -18.31 -12.59 -15.21
C ARG A 561 -18.83 -13.03 -13.84
N CYS A 562 -19.26 -14.29 -13.71
CA CYS A 562 -19.71 -14.86 -12.43
C CYS A 562 -18.58 -14.94 -11.40
N GLN A 563 -17.37 -15.33 -11.81
CA GLN A 563 -16.23 -15.38 -10.89
C GLN A 563 -15.81 -13.97 -10.45
N LEU A 564 -15.71 -13.00 -11.37
CA LEU A 564 -15.44 -11.61 -11.02
C LEU A 564 -16.49 -11.04 -10.05
N ALA A 565 -17.76 -11.41 -10.20
CA ALA A 565 -18.82 -10.98 -9.29
C ALA A 565 -18.56 -11.42 -7.83
N THR A 566 -17.87 -12.54 -7.60
CA THR A 566 -17.51 -12.97 -6.24
C THR A 566 -16.45 -12.07 -5.59
N TYR A 567 -15.48 -11.56 -6.37
CA TYR A 567 -14.52 -10.56 -5.89
C TYR A 567 -15.22 -9.24 -5.57
N LEU A 568 -16.10 -8.79 -6.48
CA LEU A 568 -16.85 -7.55 -6.27
C LEU A 568 -17.80 -7.65 -5.06
N ASP A 569 -18.37 -8.82 -4.80
CA ASP A 569 -19.26 -9.05 -3.65
C ASP A 569 -18.54 -8.93 -2.32
N LEU A 570 -17.30 -9.47 -2.20
CA LEU A 570 -16.46 -9.26 -1.01
C LEU A 570 -16.30 -7.76 -0.71
N ILE A 571 -15.93 -6.99 -1.73
CA ILE A 571 -15.64 -5.55 -1.60
C ILE A 571 -16.92 -4.79 -1.27
N ARG A 572 -18.04 -5.11 -1.94
CA ARG A 572 -19.37 -4.53 -1.66
C ARG A 572 -19.78 -4.75 -0.21
N LYS A 573 -19.59 -5.97 0.30
CA LYS A 573 -19.96 -6.33 1.67
C LYS A 573 -19.06 -5.72 2.72
N ARG A 574 -17.77 -5.51 2.42
CA ARG A 574 -16.88 -4.71 3.29
C ARG A 574 -17.27 -3.24 3.31
N ALA A 575 -17.52 -2.66 2.15
CA ALA A 575 -17.90 -1.24 2.04
C ALA A 575 -19.24 -0.93 2.73
N SER A 576 -20.17 -1.88 2.76
CA SER A 576 -21.46 -1.75 3.47
C SER A 576 -21.43 -2.16 4.95
N GLY A 577 -20.33 -2.78 5.41
CA GLY A 577 -20.19 -3.28 6.79
C GLY A 577 -20.89 -4.61 7.07
N GLU A 578 -21.43 -5.28 6.05
CA GLU A 578 -21.91 -6.67 6.16
C GLU A 578 -20.74 -7.61 6.52
N LEU A 579 -19.59 -7.39 5.90
CA LEU A 579 -18.31 -8.00 6.24
C LEU A 579 -17.37 -6.99 6.89
N TRP A 580 -16.48 -7.51 7.72
CA TRP A 580 -15.48 -6.78 8.46
C TRP A 580 -14.21 -6.60 7.63
N THR A 581 -13.52 -5.48 7.88
CA THR A 581 -12.12 -5.33 7.51
C THR A 581 -11.26 -6.29 8.34
N ALA A 582 -10.04 -6.59 7.87
CA ALA A 582 -9.11 -7.42 8.62
C ALA A 582 -8.78 -6.80 9.99
N ALA A 583 -8.66 -5.47 10.08
CA ALA A 583 -8.42 -4.78 11.35
C ALA A 583 -9.57 -4.98 12.35
N LYS A 584 -10.82 -4.87 11.89
CA LYS A 584 -11.98 -5.11 12.74
C LYS A 584 -12.06 -6.57 13.20
N TRP A 585 -11.75 -7.51 12.31
CA TRP A 585 -11.67 -8.93 12.66
C TRP A 585 -10.57 -9.20 13.69
N ILE A 586 -9.35 -8.69 13.51
CA ILE A 586 -8.25 -8.85 14.49
C ILE A 586 -8.65 -8.26 15.84
N ARG A 587 -9.27 -7.07 15.87
CA ARG A 587 -9.73 -6.45 17.12
C ARG A 587 -10.81 -7.29 17.80
N HIS A 588 -11.75 -7.84 17.04
CA HIS A 588 -12.76 -8.76 17.57
C HIS A 588 -12.14 -10.06 18.10
N PHE A 589 -11.17 -10.62 17.38
CA PHE A 589 -10.43 -11.81 17.79
C PHE A 589 -9.73 -11.57 19.14
N VAL A 590 -8.96 -10.48 19.26
CA VAL A 590 -8.33 -10.07 20.52
C VAL A 590 -9.37 -9.87 21.61
N GLY A 591 -10.44 -9.11 21.31
CA GLY A 591 -11.50 -8.76 22.25
C GLY A 591 -12.32 -9.95 22.77
N SER A 592 -12.30 -11.07 22.06
CA SER A 592 -13.02 -12.31 22.43
C SER A 592 -12.09 -13.37 23.03
N HIS A 593 -10.78 -13.13 23.00
CA HIS A 593 -9.79 -14.08 23.49
C HIS A 593 -9.83 -14.21 25.02
N PRO A 594 -9.79 -15.43 25.60
CA PRO A 594 -9.88 -15.64 27.06
C PRO A 594 -8.82 -14.91 27.88
N GLU A 595 -7.60 -14.81 27.36
CA GLU A 595 -6.48 -14.10 27.99
C GLU A 595 -6.56 -12.56 27.87
N TYR A 596 -7.51 -12.01 27.11
CA TYR A 596 -7.62 -10.57 26.95
C TYR A 596 -8.34 -9.92 28.15
N LYS A 597 -7.65 -8.98 28.81
CA LYS A 597 -8.10 -8.44 30.11
C LYS A 597 -8.89 -7.14 30.00
N ARG A 598 -9.25 -6.70 28.79
CA ARG A 598 -9.85 -5.39 28.50
C ARG A 598 -8.92 -4.22 28.84
N ASP A 599 -7.62 -4.42 28.74
CA ASP A 599 -6.57 -3.45 29.10
C ASP A 599 -5.73 -3.00 27.89
N SER A 600 -6.20 -3.30 26.68
CA SER A 600 -5.51 -3.07 25.40
C SER A 600 -4.22 -3.88 25.21
N VAL A 601 -3.89 -4.82 26.08
CA VAL A 601 -2.67 -5.64 25.96
C VAL A 601 -2.92 -6.87 25.07
N VAL A 602 -2.06 -7.06 24.07
CA VAL A 602 -2.00 -8.23 23.19
C VAL A 602 -0.77 -9.06 23.55
N GLY A 603 -0.96 -10.02 24.47
CA GLY A 603 0.10 -10.89 24.99
C GLY A 603 0.50 -12.05 24.06
N GLU A 604 1.41 -12.90 24.53
CA GLU A 604 1.98 -14.00 23.74
C GLU A 604 0.92 -15.03 23.32
N ALA A 605 0.04 -15.43 24.25
CA ALA A 605 -1.03 -16.38 23.97
C ALA A 605 -1.99 -15.87 22.89
N ILE A 606 -2.43 -14.60 22.99
CA ILE A 606 -3.32 -13.98 21.99
C ILE A 606 -2.64 -13.93 20.62
N THR A 607 -1.35 -13.57 20.60
CA THR A 607 -0.56 -13.47 19.36
C THR A 607 -0.35 -14.84 18.72
N ARG A 608 -0.03 -15.85 19.53
CA ARG A 608 0.11 -17.24 19.08
C ARG A 608 -1.18 -17.72 18.43
N ASP A 609 -2.32 -17.54 19.09
CA ASP A 609 -3.60 -18.06 18.61
C ASP A 609 -4.09 -17.28 17.38
N LEU A 610 -3.80 -15.98 17.28
CA LEU A 610 -4.04 -15.19 16.08
C LEU A 610 -3.20 -15.71 14.90
N VAL A 611 -1.89 -15.93 15.09
CA VAL A 611 -1.02 -16.47 14.03
C VAL A 611 -1.43 -17.90 13.66
N ALA A 612 -1.80 -18.73 14.63
CA ALA A 612 -2.33 -20.07 14.37
C ALA A 612 -3.59 -20.02 13.51
N ALA A 613 -4.50 -19.07 13.76
CA ALA A 613 -5.69 -18.86 12.94
C ALA A 613 -5.32 -18.46 11.50
N VAL A 614 -4.41 -17.50 11.33
CA VAL A 614 -3.95 -17.05 10.00
C VAL A 614 -3.25 -18.18 9.22
N VAL A 615 -2.38 -18.95 9.88
CA VAL A 615 -1.72 -20.12 9.26
C VAL A 615 -2.76 -21.12 8.78
N ARG A 616 -3.75 -21.46 9.62
CA ARG A 616 -4.81 -22.42 9.25
C ARG A 616 -5.67 -21.92 8.10
N ILE A 617 -6.02 -20.63 8.09
CA ILE A 617 -6.74 -20.01 6.97
C ILE A 617 -5.94 -20.19 5.68
N GLY A 618 -4.66 -19.83 5.68
CA GLY A 618 -3.78 -19.95 4.51
C GLY A 618 -3.59 -21.40 4.04
N GLU A 619 -3.41 -22.35 4.97
CA GLU A 619 -3.32 -23.79 4.64
C GLU A 619 -4.61 -24.34 4.03
N CYS A 620 -5.78 -23.92 4.55
CA CYS A 620 -7.08 -24.33 3.97
C CYS A 620 -7.28 -23.76 2.57
N GLU A 621 -6.94 -22.48 2.38
CA GLU A 621 -7.04 -21.80 1.09
C GLU A 621 -6.14 -22.44 0.02
N VAL A 622 -4.88 -22.73 0.36
CA VAL A 622 -3.92 -23.41 -0.53
C VAL A 622 -4.40 -24.82 -0.88
N ALA A 623 -4.96 -25.54 0.08
CA ALA A 623 -5.51 -26.88 -0.14
C ALA A 623 -6.83 -26.88 -0.93
N GLY A 624 -7.38 -25.72 -1.28
CA GLY A 624 -8.67 -25.61 -1.96
C GLY A 624 -9.86 -26.07 -1.11
N ARG A 625 -9.71 -26.10 0.22
CA ARG A 625 -10.76 -26.50 1.16
C ARG A 625 -11.61 -25.29 1.53
N GLY A 626 -12.92 -25.49 1.64
CA GLY A 626 -13.85 -24.44 2.08
C GLY A 626 -13.64 -24.11 3.56
N PHE A 627 -13.68 -22.83 3.94
CA PHE A 627 -13.41 -22.38 5.30
C PHE A 627 -14.48 -22.77 6.35
N LYS A 628 -15.56 -23.45 5.94
CA LYS A 628 -16.63 -23.93 6.85
C LYS A 628 -16.11 -24.87 7.93
N GLU A 629 -15.07 -25.66 7.63
CA GLU A 629 -14.42 -26.54 8.60
C GLU A 629 -13.75 -25.75 9.74
N LEU A 630 -13.23 -24.55 9.45
CA LEU A 630 -12.60 -23.67 10.42
C LEU A 630 -13.61 -23.02 11.39
N CYS A 631 -14.88 -22.91 10.99
CA CYS A 631 -15.94 -22.35 11.83
C CYS A 631 -16.68 -23.38 12.69
N THR A 632 -16.63 -24.66 12.32
CA THR A 632 -17.49 -25.69 12.94
C THR A 632 -16.74 -26.71 13.79
N GLY A 633 -15.40 -26.73 13.73
CA GLY A 633 -14.57 -27.70 14.46
C GLY A 633 -14.81 -29.15 14.01
N GLN A 634 -15.46 -29.38 12.87
CA GLN A 634 -15.69 -30.71 12.32
C GLN A 634 -14.38 -31.23 11.69
N GLY A 635 -13.99 -32.47 12.04
CA GLY A 635 -12.77 -33.11 11.51
C GLY A 635 -11.70 -33.47 12.55
N GLY A 636 -11.96 -33.30 13.85
CA GLY A 636 -11.02 -33.67 14.91
C GLY A 636 -10.03 -32.57 15.31
N GLU A 637 -10.12 -31.38 14.71
CA GLU A 637 -9.35 -30.20 15.11
C GLU A 637 -10.11 -29.35 16.14
N LYS A 638 -9.41 -28.94 17.20
CA LYS A 638 -10.01 -28.34 18.42
C LYS A 638 -10.32 -26.85 18.37
N MET A 639 -9.90 -26.10 17.34
CA MET A 639 -9.94 -24.64 17.36
C MET A 639 -10.87 -24.07 16.29
N VAL A 640 -11.95 -23.43 16.73
CA VAL A 640 -12.82 -22.60 15.88
C VAL A 640 -12.12 -21.25 15.65
N VAL A 641 -12.09 -20.77 14.41
CA VAL A 641 -11.57 -19.42 14.11
C VAL A 641 -12.69 -18.41 14.30
N GLU A 642 -12.67 -17.71 15.43
CA GLU A 642 -13.70 -16.76 15.84
C GLU A 642 -13.92 -15.64 14.79
N GLY A 643 -15.18 -15.39 14.45
CA GLY A 643 -15.58 -14.28 13.57
C GLY A 643 -15.17 -14.41 12.10
N LEU A 644 -14.68 -15.58 11.65
CA LEU A 644 -14.20 -15.78 10.28
C LEU A 644 -15.29 -15.55 9.22
N GLU A 645 -16.53 -15.94 9.52
CA GLU A 645 -17.70 -15.71 8.65
C GLU A 645 -18.02 -14.22 8.48
N ARG A 646 -17.59 -13.36 9.41
CA ARG A 646 -17.70 -11.90 9.28
C ARG A 646 -16.53 -11.32 8.50
N LEU A 647 -15.40 -12.00 8.38
CA LEU A 647 -14.27 -11.56 7.56
C LEU A 647 -14.44 -11.93 6.07
N LEU A 648 -14.87 -13.17 5.79
CA LEU A 648 -14.90 -13.76 4.44
C LEU A 648 -16.32 -14.12 3.95
N GLY A 649 -17.36 -13.91 4.76
CA GLY A 649 -18.73 -14.27 4.43
C GLY A 649 -19.06 -15.75 4.64
N ARG A 650 -20.31 -16.12 4.35
CA ARG A 650 -20.71 -17.54 4.30
C ARG A 650 -20.02 -18.15 3.08
N PHE A 651 -19.02 -18.97 3.36
CA PHE A 651 -17.91 -19.31 2.46
C PHE A 651 -18.32 -19.86 1.09
N ARG A 652 -17.50 -19.48 0.10
CA ARG A 652 -17.50 -19.92 -1.31
C ARG A 652 -17.76 -21.41 -1.49
#